data_AF-A0A812X4Z5-F1
#
_entry.id   AF-A0A812X4Z5-F1
#
_cell.length_a   1.000
_cell.length_b   1.000
_cell.length_c   1.000
_cell.angle_alpha   90.00
_cell.angle_beta   90.00
_cell.angle_gamma   90.00
#
_symmetry.space_group_name_H-M   'P 1'
#
loop_
_entity.id
_entity.type
_entity.pdbx_description
1 polymer ?
#
loop_
_entity_poly.entity_id
_entity_poly.type
_entity_poly.pdbx_seq_one_letter_code
_entity_poly.pdbx_strand_id
1 'polypeptide(L)'
;MSARHAVVQRLHSNQFAFVAETEDGKLLAWGCPHRGGDTSSTASALHGHVVQEVSSNASAFAARLEDGSVVTWGDPDFGGDSSSVRHRLTLVRKVYSSRRALAFAAVREDGSVVTWGRPDVGGNTADLQHKLTNIRTIEVYSFAWVALRGDGSVVTWGDQERGGDSSSVQEQLRDVEKVCANAYAMAAIRRDGSVVTWGSDARGGDSSHVQHQLTEVEEIYATSGAFAAARADGSLVTWGDAARGGDRLPARFRGCSRATVQLPASIFGFAIVLLFLLLAMGAMWAAIWMLAAAAAVAHQDVAPNTSARNTSTAANHSAATNHSATTNQSTVSSTAANHSAATNHSATANQSKVPSTATNHSAATNHSAATNHSATANQSKVPSAATNHSAATNQSTVSSTPANQSAATNHSATTNHSTLPKPSPASDQTPSSGHGSGTGNIHPVVIKGNMLYDSVTGKRFFAKGVAYNPRNGNYGQVLGAHKPECIPGRPKFPQLAYYADPAADDMEEQFKDYLPLIAGLGANVIRLYNIDPEKSHRKFMEQAASLGLYVMVPLTRGDWGFLPALPSPQCYFEDLPDYGHVGLNLLTSAKLIVDQFSQYENTFMFVVGNEIDHLDRQGYAAYPCVKALTRDMHRYQKAEGYRKVPLIYSNKDQGGQVRLDIAEYLTCELESPDDAVDAFGLNVYSWCDPEYVDGTGAANFQYSPYQDIVRHFASFSKPFLFTEFGCNIGSFKWECPDYRGGRTWPQVSVMLDKMSDFVSGAVAFEFSMENNEFGLVITPGFLKGQNDIKLTDSYFALKEQF
;
A
#
# COMPACT_ATOMS: atom_id res chain seq x y z
N MET A 1 -42.10 -7.12 25.80
CA MET A 1 -40.99 -8.08 25.62
C MET A 1 -39.76 -7.29 25.26
N SER A 2 -38.77 -7.22 26.16
CA SER A 2 -37.49 -6.54 25.88
C SER A 2 -36.79 -7.34 24.78
N ALA A 3 -36.51 -6.72 23.63
CA ALA A 3 -35.64 -7.29 22.62
C ALA A 3 -34.29 -7.56 23.31
N ARG A 4 -33.92 -8.83 23.47
CA ARG A 4 -32.55 -9.17 23.87
C ARG A 4 -31.68 -8.75 22.68
N HIS A 5 -30.83 -7.75 22.88
CA HIS A 5 -29.83 -7.36 21.90
C HIS A 5 -28.94 -8.58 21.62
N ALA A 6 -28.74 -8.90 20.33
CA ALA A 6 -27.82 -9.96 19.95
C ALA A 6 -26.41 -9.57 20.41
N VAL A 7 -25.82 -10.37 21.29
CA VAL A 7 -24.47 -10.13 21.80
C VAL A 7 -23.48 -10.66 20.78
N VAL A 8 -22.64 -9.79 20.22
CA VAL A 8 -21.58 -10.17 19.27
C VAL A 8 -20.41 -10.78 20.05
N GLN A 9 -19.97 -11.97 19.65
CA GLN A 9 -18.80 -12.65 20.23
C GLN A 9 -17.53 -12.42 19.42
N ARG A 10 -17.62 -12.52 18.09
CA ARG A 10 -16.47 -12.43 17.19
C ARG A 10 -16.81 -11.59 15.96
N LEU A 11 -15.80 -10.92 15.42
CA LEU A 11 -15.92 -10.10 14.21
C LEU A 11 -14.86 -10.54 13.20
N HIS A 12 -15.30 -10.73 11.96
CA HIS A 12 -14.48 -11.14 10.83
C HIS A 12 -14.60 -10.10 9.72
N SER A 13 -13.56 -9.97 8.90
CA SER A 13 -13.59 -9.04 7.76
C SER A 13 -12.81 -9.60 6.57
N ASN A 14 -13.23 -9.19 5.37
CA ASN A 14 -12.40 -9.21 4.17
C ASN A 14 -12.16 -7.76 3.69
N GLN A 15 -11.76 -7.55 2.43
CA GLN A 15 -11.50 -6.20 1.91
C GLN A 15 -12.78 -5.36 1.71
N PHE A 16 -13.96 -5.99 1.68
CA PHE A 16 -15.21 -5.38 1.21
C PHE A 16 -16.41 -5.58 2.14
N ALA A 17 -16.30 -6.44 3.17
CA ALA A 17 -17.40 -6.83 4.03
C ALA A 17 -16.93 -7.29 5.42
N PHE A 18 -17.86 -7.20 6.37
CA PHE A 18 -17.74 -7.67 7.74
C PHE A 18 -18.78 -8.75 8.05
N VAL A 19 -18.44 -9.64 8.98
CA VAL A 19 -19.31 -10.67 9.50
C VAL A 19 -19.17 -10.70 11.02
N ALA A 20 -20.24 -10.41 11.74
CA ALA A 20 -20.33 -10.60 13.18
C ALA A 20 -20.95 -11.97 13.48
N GLU A 21 -20.30 -12.71 14.36
CA GLU A 21 -20.84 -13.92 14.96
C GLU A 21 -21.46 -13.56 16.31
N THR A 22 -22.72 -13.92 16.51
CA THR A 22 -23.45 -13.67 17.75
C THR A 22 -23.37 -14.87 18.70
N GLU A 23 -23.61 -14.65 19.99
CA GLU A 23 -23.60 -15.70 21.02
C GLU A 23 -24.59 -16.85 20.75
N ASP A 24 -25.66 -16.60 20.01
CA ASP A 24 -26.60 -17.61 19.55
C ASP A 24 -26.18 -18.29 18.22
N GLY A 25 -24.94 -18.10 17.79
CA GLY A 25 -24.34 -18.75 16.62
C GLY A 25 -24.78 -18.20 15.26
N LYS A 26 -25.49 -17.06 15.22
CA LYS A 26 -25.91 -16.43 13.97
C LYS A 26 -24.79 -15.59 13.38
N LEU A 27 -24.80 -15.49 12.04
CA LEU A 27 -23.90 -14.63 11.29
C LEU A 27 -24.66 -13.41 10.77
N LEU A 28 -24.22 -12.22 11.17
CA LEU A 28 -24.71 -10.94 10.68
C LEU A 28 -23.64 -10.36 9.75
N ALA A 29 -23.93 -10.27 8.45
CA ALA A 29 -23.02 -9.71 7.47
C ALA A 29 -23.46 -8.32 7.02
N TRP A 30 -22.49 -7.44 6.74
CA TRP A 30 -22.73 -6.14 6.13
C TRP A 30 -21.51 -5.69 5.30
N GLY A 31 -21.72 -4.73 4.41
CA GLY A 31 -20.74 -4.29 3.40
C GLY A 31 -21.19 -4.67 1.99
N CYS A 32 -20.26 -4.86 1.05
CA CYS A 32 -20.60 -5.19 -0.33
C CYS A 32 -21.29 -6.58 -0.41
N PRO A 33 -22.56 -6.68 -0.86
CA PRO A 33 -23.32 -7.94 -0.80
C PRO A 33 -22.64 -9.09 -1.54
N HIS A 34 -22.17 -8.84 -2.78
CA HIS A 34 -21.53 -9.86 -3.62
C HIS A 34 -20.08 -10.20 -3.21
N ARG A 35 -19.54 -9.53 -2.19
CA ARG A 35 -18.20 -9.76 -1.65
C ARG A 35 -18.27 -10.22 -0.18
N GLY A 36 -19.40 -10.78 0.24
CA GLY A 36 -19.58 -11.39 1.56
C GLY A 36 -20.40 -10.58 2.57
N GLY A 37 -20.95 -9.43 2.15
CA GLY A 37 -21.81 -8.58 2.97
C GLY A 37 -23.26 -9.06 3.10
N ASP A 38 -23.61 -10.18 2.46
CA ASP A 38 -24.95 -10.79 2.52
C ASP A 38 -24.85 -12.31 2.75
N THR A 39 -25.48 -12.79 3.82
CA THR A 39 -25.58 -14.21 4.21
C THR A 39 -26.98 -14.79 3.99
N SER A 40 -27.90 -14.05 3.36
CA SER A 40 -29.28 -14.49 3.13
C SER A 40 -29.37 -15.80 2.33
N SER A 41 -28.48 -15.97 1.34
CA SER A 41 -28.37 -17.18 0.51
C SER A 41 -27.86 -18.40 1.27
N THR A 42 -27.14 -18.21 2.38
CA THR A 42 -26.59 -19.28 3.22
C THR A 42 -27.37 -19.47 4.53
N ALA A 43 -28.38 -18.64 4.78
CA ALA A 43 -29.16 -18.66 6.02
C ALA A 43 -29.77 -20.04 6.33
N SER A 44 -30.24 -20.77 5.31
CA SER A 44 -30.79 -22.13 5.48
C SER A 44 -29.71 -23.16 5.82
N ALA A 45 -28.52 -23.04 5.25
CA ALA A 45 -27.37 -23.91 5.54
C ALA A 45 -26.74 -23.63 6.91
N LEU A 46 -26.90 -22.41 7.43
CA LEU A 46 -26.45 -22.01 8.76
C LEU A 46 -27.52 -22.24 9.85
N HIS A 47 -28.78 -22.46 9.47
CA HIS A 47 -29.87 -22.56 10.42
C HIS A 47 -29.76 -23.81 11.30
N GLY A 48 -29.70 -23.61 12.62
CA GLY A 48 -29.65 -24.71 13.59
C GLY A 48 -28.27 -25.34 13.79
N HIS A 49 -27.22 -24.79 13.18
CA HIS A 49 -25.84 -25.23 13.36
C HIS A 49 -25.00 -24.19 14.09
N VAL A 50 -24.07 -24.64 14.94
CA VAL A 50 -23.12 -23.75 15.61
C VAL A 50 -21.90 -23.51 14.71
N VAL A 51 -21.58 -22.24 14.46
CA VAL A 51 -20.37 -21.83 13.74
C VAL A 51 -19.15 -21.94 14.66
N GLN A 52 -18.17 -22.75 14.30
CA GLN A 52 -16.94 -22.94 15.08
C GLN A 52 -15.86 -21.93 14.67
N GLU A 53 -15.73 -21.68 13.37
CA GLU A 53 -14.72 -20.78 12.81
C GLU A 53 -15.24 -20.13 11.53
N VAL A 54 -14.96 -18.83 11.37
CA VAL A 54 -15.12 -18.11 10.11
C VAL A 54 -13.75 -17.68 9.59
N SER A 55 -13.40 -18.18 8.41
CA SER A 55 -12.20 -17.80 7.68
C SER A 55 -12.58 -16.86 6.52
N SER A 56 -11.74 -15.87 6.25
CA SER A 56 -11.96 -14.92 5.14
C SER A 56 -10.75 -14.86 4.22
N ASN A 57 -11.00 -14.54 2.95
CA ASN A 57 -9.95 -14.20 2.01
C ASN A 57 -10.15 -12.77 1.47
N ALA A 58 -9.66 -12.39 0.29
CA ALA A 58 -9.85 -11.03 -0.22
C ALA A 58 -11.32 -10.64 -0.45
N SER A 59 -12.22 -11.59 -0.77
CA SER A 59 -13.59 -11.28 -1.22
C SER A 59 -14.66 -12.33 -0.88
N ALA A 60 -14.31 -13.37 -0.13
CA ALA A 60 -15.23 -14.44 0.26
C ALA A 60 -14.99 -14.87 1.71
N PHE A 61 -15.97 -15.59 2.26
CA PHE A 61 -15.94 -16.19 3.59
C PHE A 61 -16.25 -17.69 3.53
N ALA A 62 -15.72 -18.42 4.50
CA ALA A 62 -16.01 -19.82 4.75
C ALA A 62 -16.24 -20.03 6.25
N ALA A 63 -17.40 -20.57 6.62
CA ALA A 63 -17.73 -20.94 8.00
C ALA A 63 -17.63 -22.46 8.17
N ARG A 64 -16.80 -22.92 9.10
CA ARG A 64 -16.80 -24.31 9.57
C ARG A 64 -17.85 -24.45 10.67
N LEU A 65 -18.75 -25.42 10.51
CA LEU A 65 -19.79 -25.77 11.48
C LEU A 65 -19.30 -26.84 12.46
N GLU A 66 -20.02 -27.01 13.57
CA GLU A 66 -19.70 -28.01 14.61
C GLU A 66 -19.68 -29.46 14.12
N ASP A 67 -20.44 -29.78 13.07
CA ASP A 67 -20.46 -31.11 12.43
C ASP A 67 -19.29 -31.32 11.45
N GLY A 68 -18.41 -30.32 11.32
CA GLY A 68 -17.27 -30.34 10.42
C GLY A 68 -17.61 -30.05 8.96
N SER A 69 -18.85 -29.65 8.63
CA SER A 69 -19.19 -29.15 7.30
C SER A 69 -18.75 -27.69 7.12
N VAL A 70 -18.62 -27.25 5.86
CA VAL A 70 -18.23 -25.86 5.52
C VAL A 70 -19.28 -25.19 4.64
N VAL A 71 -19.69 -24.00 5.04
CA VAL A 71 -20.60 -23.12 4.29
C VAL A 71 -19.81 -21.92 3.78
N THR A 72 -19.99 -21.56 2.52
CA THR A 72 -19.25 -20.47 1.85
C THR A 72 -20.19 -19.42 1.27
N TRP A 73 -19.74 -18.16 1.23
CA TRP A 73 -20.46 -17.06 0.58
C TRP A 73 -19.50 -15.92 0.18
N GLY A 74 -19.99 -15.01 -0.65
CA GLY A 74 -19.23 -13.89 -1.22
C GLY A 74 -18.95 -14.09 -2.70
N ASP A 75 -17.80 -13.61 -3.18
CA ASP A 75 -17.46 -13.68 -4.61
C ASP A 75 -17.25 -15.14 -5.06
N PRO A 76 -18.00 -15.65 -6.05
CA PRO A 76 -17.88 -17.02 -6.53
C PRO A 76 -16.48 -17.40 -7.00
N ASP A 77 -15.79 -16.51 -7.72
CA ASP A 77 -14.46 -16.77 -8.28
C ASP A 77 -13.39 -16.85 -7.18
N PHE A 78 -13.67 -16.28 -6.00
CA PHE A 78 -12.79 -16.25 -4.85
C PHE A 78 -13.16 -17.34 -3.83
N GLY A 79 -14.03 -18.28 -4.20
CA GLY A 79 -14.43 -19.40 -3.35
C GLY A 79 -15.66 -19.14 -2.48
N GLY A 80 -16.44 -18.10 -2.80
CA GLY A 80 -17.80 -17.90 -2.27
C GLY A 80 -18.80 -18.93 -2.80
N ASP A 81 -18.47 -19.62 -3.90
CA ASP A 81 -19.15 -20.83 -4.36
C ASP A 81 -18.24 -22.06 -4.19
N SER A 82 -18.63 -22.98 -3.31
CA SER A 82 -17.93 -24.25 -3.09
C SER A 82 -18.72 -25.47 -3.58
N SER A 83 -19.73 -25.28 -4.45
CA SER A 83 -20.63 -26.33 -4.93
C SER A 83 -19.91 -27.51 -5.59
N SER A 84 -18.82 -27.25 -6.32
CA SER A 84 -18.00 -28.26 -7.00
C SER A 84 -17.29 -29.22 -6.04
N VAL A 85 -16.99 -28.76 -4.81
CA VAL A 85 -16.27 -29.55 -3.79
C VAL A 85 -17.11 -29.83 -2.54
N ARG A 86 -18.39 -29.44 -2.51
CA ARG A 86 -19.27 -29.53 -1.34
C ARG A 86 -19.29 -30.89 -0.66
N HIS A 87 -19.24 -31.97 -1.45
CA HIS A 87 -19.29 -33.36 -0.96
C HIS A 87 -18.00 -33.77 -0.24
N ARG A 88 -16.91 -33.02 -0.42
CA ARG A 88 -15.62 -33.21 0.26
C ARG A 88 -15.45 -32.27 1.44
N LEU A 89 -16.24 -31.20 1.54
CA LEU A 89 -16.24 -30.24 2.64
C LEU A 89 -17.06 -30.74 3.84
N THR A 90 -16.75 -31.97 4.26
CA THR A 90 -17.33 -32.67 5.42
C THR A 90 -16.20 -33.22 6.26
N LEU A 91 -16.38 -33.26 7.59
CA LEU A 91 -15.32 -33.64 8.54
C LEU A 91 -14.07 -32.77 8.36
N VAL A 92 -14.26 -31.48 8.09
CA VAL A 92 -13.20 -30.48 8.00
C VAL A 92 -12.76 -30.12 9.41
N ARG A 93 -11.47 -30.27 9.68
CA ARG A 93 -10.84 -29.90 10.95
C ARG A 93 -10.47 -28.41 10.97
N LYS A 94 -9.94 -27.89 9.86
CA LYS A 94 -9.47 -26.51 9.76
C LYS A 94 -9.55 -25.98 8.33
N VAL A 95 -9.94 -24.72 8.18
CA VAL A 95 -9.90 -23.96 6.92
C VAL A 95 -8.72 -22.98 6.97
N TYR A 96 -8.01 -22.86 5.86
CA TYR A 96 -6.85 -22.01 5.69
C TYR A 96 -7.11 -21.01 4.57
N SER A 97 -6.79 -19.75 4.85
CA SER A 97 -6.92 -18.62 3.93
C SER A 97 -5.99 -17.48 4.37
N SER A 98 -5.88 -16.44 3.56
CA SER A 98 -5.28 -15.17 3.95
C SER A 98 -6.06 -14.00 3.35
N ARG A 99 -5.96 -12.80 3.94
CA ARG A 99 -6.64 -11.58 3.45
C ARG A 99 -6.30 -11.18 2.01
N ARG A 100 -5.21 -11.71 1.45
CA ARG A 100 -4.79 -11.47 0.06
C ARG A 100 -5.01 -12.67 -0.86
N ALA A 101 -5.37 -13.83 -0.32
CA ALA A 101 -5.64 -15.02 -1.12
C ALA A 101 -6.97 -14.88 -1.88
N LEU A 102 -7.09 -15.60 -3.00
CA LEU A 102 -8.31 -15.70 -3.80
C LEU A 102 -8.89 -17.13 -3.80
N ALA A 103 -8.45 -17.95 -2.84
CA ALA A 103 -8.80 -19.36 -2.70
C ALA A 103 -8.80 -19.76 -1.23
N PHE A 104 -9.31 -20.96 -0.95
CA PHE A 104 -9.30 -21.61 0.37
C PHE A 104 -8.71 -23.01 0.27
N ALA A 105 -8.16 -23.49 1.38
CA ALA A 105 -7.81 -24.89 1.58
C ALA A 105 -8.38 -25.41 2.90
N ALA A 106 -9.00 -26.58 2.90
CA ALA A 106 -9.51 -27.25 4.09
C ALA A 106 -8.75 -28.54 4.33
N VAL A 107 -8.32 -28.77 5.57
CA VAL A 107 -7.77 -30.06 6.01
C VAL A 107 -8.87 -30.83 6.72
N ARG A 108 -9.12 -32.05 6.26
CA ARG A 108 -10.11 -32.98 6.83
C ARG A 108 -9.52 -33.80 7.98
N GLU A 109 -10.39 -34.44 8.77
CA GLU A 109 -9.98 -35.31 9.89
C GLU A 109 -9.11 -36.50 9.43
N ASP A 110 -9.33 -37.00 8.21
CA ASP A 110 -8.49 -38.05 7.59
C ASP A 110 -7.13 -37.52 7.09
N GLY A 111 -6.86 -36.22 7.27
CA GLY A 111 -5.62 -35.55 6.84
C GLY A 111 -5.58 -35.17 5.36
N SER A 112 -6.63 -35.44 4.58
CA SER A 112 -6.72 -35.02 3.18
C SER A 112 -7.03 -33.52 3.04
N VAL A 113 -6.60 -32.93 1.91
CA VAL A 113 -6.77 -31.50 1.61
C VAL A 113 -7.78 -31.27 0.49
N VAL A 114 -8.71 -30.35 0.73
CA VAL A 114 -9.70 -29.89 -0.27
C VAL A 114 -9.45 -28.41 -0.55
N THR A 115 -9.27 -28.03 -1.81
CA THR A 115 -9.09 -26.64 -2.22
C THR A 115 -10.24 -26.17 -3.10
N TRP A 116 -10.57 -24.88 -3.05
CA TRP A 116 -11.56 -24.24 -3.92
C TRP A 116 -11.33 -22.73 -4.04
N GLY A 117 -12.05 -22.09 -4.97
CA GLY A 117 -11.81 -20.72 -5.41
C GLY A 117 -10.95 -20.67 -6.66
N ARG A 118 -10.23 -19.57 -6.88
CA ARG A 118 -9.55 -19.31 -8.13
C ARG A 118 -8.45 -20.35 -8.44
N PRO A 119 -8.56 -21.15 -9.52
CA PRO A 119 -7.68 -22.31 -9.76
C PRO A 119 -6.20 -21.97 -9.91
N ASP A 120 -5.87 -20.88 -10.60
CA ASP A 120 -4.49 -20.44 -10.91
C ASP A 120 -3.70 -19.93 -9.70
N VAL A 121 -4.37 -19.65 -8.58
CA VAL A 121 -3.75 -19.10 -7.35
C VAL A 121 -4.07 -19.93 -6.10
N GLY A 122 -4.27 -21.24 -6.30
CA GLY A 122 -4.35 -22.23 -5.23
C GLY A 122 -5.70 -22.90 -5.01
N GLY A 123 -6.71 -22.58 -5.84
CA GLY A 123 -8.02 -23.22 -5.79
C GLY A 123 -8.03 -24.67 -6.31
N ASN A 124 -6.99 -25.11 -7.03
CA ASN A 124 -6.92 -26.47 -7.59
C ASN A 124 -5.67 -27.22 -7.12
N THR A 125 -5.88 -28.42 -6.58
CA THR A 125 -4.83 -29.35 -6.12
C THR A 125 -5.03 -30.78 -6.64
N ALA A 126 -5.84 -30.98 -7.69
CA ALA A 126 -6.21 -32.30 -8.18
C ALA A 126 -5.01 -33.23 -8.42
N ASP A 127 -3.95 -32.71 -9.04
CA ASP A 127 -2.73 -33.48 -9.37
C ASP A 127 -1.83 -33.74 -8.15
N LEU A 128 -2.08 -33.06 -7.03
CA LEU A 128 -1.27 -33.11 -5.81
C LEU A 128 -1.95 -33.84 -4.65
N GLN A 129 -3.17 -34.34 -4.84
CA GLN A 129 -3.96 -34.99 -3.78
C GLN A 129 -3.21 -36.13 -3.07
N HIS A 130 -2.44 -36.93 -3.82
CA HIS A 130 -1.64 -38.02 -3.25
C HIS A 130 -0.47 -37.55 -2.38
N LYS A 131 0.00 -36.31 -2.56
CA LYS A 131 1.09 -35.69 -1.77
C LYS A 131 0.56 -34.94 -0.56
N LEU A 132 -0.67 -34.45 -0.60
CA LEU A 132 -1.31 -33.66 0.45
C LEU A 132 -1.91 -34.54 1.56
N THR A 133 -1.04 -35.31 2.22
CA THR A 133 -1.38 -36.21 3.32
C THR A 133 -0.55 -35.91 4.57
N ASN A 134 -1.10 -36.18 5.75
CA ASN A 134 -0.43 -35.92 7.04
C ASN A 134 0.02 -34.45 7.19
N ILE A 135 -0.87 -33.51 6.85
CA ILE A 135 -0.57 -32.08 6.90
C ILE A 135 -0.54 -31.59 8.35
N ARG A 136 0.60 -31.01 8.75
CA ARG A 136 0.77 -30.33 10.04
C ARG A 136 0.16 -28.93 10.00
N THR A 137 0.52 -28.14 8.98
CA THR A 137 0.00 -26.79 8.75
C THR A 137 0.01 -26.45 7.26
N ILE A 138 -0.88 -25.55 6.87
CA ILE A 138 -0.86 -24.90 5.56
C ILE A 138 -0.65 -23.41 5.78
N GLU A 139 0.24 -22.82 5.00
CA GLU A 139 0.50 -21.40 5.00
C GLU A 139 0.31 -20.84 3.59
N VAL A 140 -0.08 -19.56 3.53
CA VAL A 140 -0.42 -18.87 2.28
C VAL A 140 0.36 -17.58 2.21
N TYR A 141 1.12 -17.42 1.14
CA TYR A 141 1.96 -16.27 0.91
C TYR A 141 1.61 -15.65 -0.44
N SER A 142 0.84 -14.56 -0.39
CA SER A 142 0.21 -13.94 -1.56
C SER A 142 -0.68 -14.93 -2.33
N PHE A 143 -0.16 -15.59 -3.36
CA PHE A 143 -0.87 -16.52 -4.25
C PHE A 143 -0.23 -17.92 -4.32
N ALA A 144 0.81 -18.15 -3.53
CA ALA A 144 1.47 -19.44 -3.38
C ALA A 144 1.12 -20.07 -2.03
N TRP A 145 0.93 -21.38 -2.04
CA TRP A 145 0.51 -22.17 -0.90
C TRP A 145 1.58 -23.19 -0.54
N VAL A 146 1.75 -23.40 0.76
CA VAL A 146 2.77 -24.29 1.30
C VAL A 146 2.13 -25.18 2.35
N ALA A 147 2.16 -26.50 2.14
CA ALA A 147 1.78 -27.48 3.14
C ALA A 147 3.03 -28.11 3.76
N LEU A 148 3.21 -27.92 5.06
CA LEU A 148 4.22 -28.61 5.85
C LEU A 148 3.62 -29.91 6.39
N ARG A 149 4.23 -31.04 6.06
CA ARG A 149 3.79 -32.38 6.47
C ARG A 149 4.40 -32.75 7.82
N GLY A 150 3.77 -33.69 8.53
CA GLY A 150 4.24 -34.17 9.84
C GLY A 150 5.61 -34.86 9.80
N ASP A 151 6.05 -35.33 8.63
CA ASP A 151 7.39 -35.89 8.39
C ASP A 151 8.46 -34.82 8.09
N GLY A 152 8.09 -33.54 8.10
CA GLY A 152 8.98 -32.42 7.78
C GLY A 152 9.20 -32.19 6.28
N SER A 153 8.46 -32.88 5.40
CA SER A 153 8.47 -32.57 3.96
C SER A 153 7.49 -31.45 3.61
N VAL A 154 7.76 -30.76 2.49
CA VAL A 154 6.94 -29.64 2.01
C VAL A 154 6.32 -29.96 0.66
N VAL A 155 5.06 -29.54 0.48
CA VAL A 155 4.34 -29.57 -0.80
C VAL A 155 3.84 -28.16 -1.10
N THR A 156 4.14 -27.63 -2.28
CA THR A 156 3.67 -26.30 -2.71
C THR A 156 2.70 -26.40 -3.88
N TRP A 157 1.85 -25.37 -4.03
CA TRP A 157 0.96 -25.17 -5.19
C TRP A 157 0.54 -23.71 -5.33
N GLY A 158 -0.13 -23.37 -6.44
CA GLY A 158 -0.58 -22.00 -6.74
C GLY A 158 0.31 -21.30 -7.76
N ASP A 159 0.50 -20.00 -7.60
CA ASP A 159 1.27 -19.16 -8.52
C ASP A 159 2.75 -19.60 -8.56
N GLN A 160 3.19 -20.13 -9.70
CA GLN A 160 4.53 -20.68 -9.90
C GLN A 160 5.62 -19.62 -9.73
N GLU A 161 5.38 -18.40 -10.22
CA GLU A 161 6.33 -17.27 -10.18
C GLU A 161 6.53 -16.71 -8.76
N ARG A 162 5.67 -17.13 -7.82
CA ARG A 162 5.71 -16.70 -6.40
C ARG A 162 6.05 -17.83 -5.43
N GLY A 163 6.58 -18.94 -5.93
CA GLY A 163 6.99 -20.09 -5.10
C GLY A 163 5.94 -21.19 -4.97
N GLY A 164 4.89 -21.17 -5.80
CA GLY A 164 3.89 -22.24 -5.92
C GLY A 164 4.43 -23.50 -6.60
N ASP A 165 5.61 -23.44 -7.21
CA ASP A 165 6.35 -24.60 -7.73
C ASP A 165 7.68 -24.76 -6.99
N SER A 166 7.83 -25.86 -6.24
CA SER A 166 9.07 -26.25 -5.56
C SER A 166 9.75 -27.46 -6.20
N SER A 167 9.36 -27.86 -7.42
CA SER A 167 9.83 -29.09 -8.06
C SER A 167 11.36 -29.15 -8.22
N SER A 168 12.00 -28.01 -8.48
CA SER A 168 13.46 -27.89 -8.61
C SER A 168 14.24 -28.18 -7.33
N VAL A 169 13.63 -28.01 -6.17
CA VAL A 169 14.25 -28.20 -4.85
C VAL A 169 13.55 -29.27 -4.00
N GLN A 170 12.61 -30.02 -4.59
CA GLN A 170 11.74 -30.94 -3.86
C GLN A 170 12.50 -31.98 -3.04
N GLU A 171 13.64 -32.47 -3.53
CA GLU A 171 14.46 -33.44 -2.81
C GLU A 171 15.14 -32.87 -1.57
N GLN A 172 15.36 -31.54 -1.53
CA GLN A 172 16.00 -30.81 -0.45
C GLN A 172 15.01 -30.39 0.65
N LEU A 173 13.72 -30.30 0.33
CA LEU A 173 12.65 -29.92 1.25
C LEU A 173 12.24 -31.08 2.20
N ARG A 174 13.20 -31.49 3.04
CA ARG A 174 13.07 -32.52 4.08
C ARG A 174 13.55 -31.98 5.41
N ASP A 175 12.95 -32.47 6.49
CA ASP A 175 13.21 -31.97 7.84
C ASP A 175 13.02 -30.45 7.98
N VAL A 176 12.10 -29.89 7.20
CA VAL A 176 11.74 -28.48 7.25
C VAL A 176 11.02 -28.20 8.56
N GLU A 177 11.50 -27.19 9.28
CA GLU A 177 10.90 -26.73 10.53
C GLU A 177 9.99 -25.53 10.30
N LYS A 178 10.43 -24.59 9.46
CA LYS A 178 9.75 -23.31 9.18
C LYS A 178 9.92 -22.93 7.73
N VAL A 179 8.90 -22.29 7.15
CA VAL A 179 8.97 -21.66 5.83
C VAL A 179 8.69 -20.17 6.00
N CYS A 180 9.46 -19.35 5.31
CA CYS A 180 9.32 -17.90 5.26
C CYS A 180 9.18 -17.48 3.80
N ALA A 181 8.43 -16.42 3.52
CA ALA A 181 8.20 -15.96 2.16
C ALA A 181 8.32 -14.43 2.06
N ASN A 182 8.77 -13.99 0.89
CA ASN A 182 8.50 -12.63 0.41
C ASN A 182 7.37 -12.65 -0.63
N ALA A 183 7.19 -11.57 -1.39
CA ALA A 183 6.09 -11.51 -2.37
C ALA A 183 6.29 -12.39 -3.63
N TYR A 184 7.49 -12.95 -3.83
CA TYR A 184 7.91 -13.65 -5.07
C TYR A 184 8.74 -14.92 -4.84
N ALA A 185 9.28 -15.15 -3.64
CA ALA A 185 10.16 -16.26 -3.34
C ALA A 185 9.95 -16.79 -1.91
N MET A 186 10.48 -17.97 -1.66
CA MET A 186 10.33 -18.75 -0.43
C MET A 186 11.70 -19.20 0.09
N ALA A 187 11.81 -19.34 1.41
CA ALA A 187 12.97 -19.87 2.11
C ALA A 187 12.52 -20.81 3.23
N ALA A 188 12.99 -22.05 3.22
CA ALA A 188 12.73 -23.06 4.23
C ALA A 188 13.93 -23.25 5.14
N ILE A 189 13.74 -23.16 6.46
CA ILE A 189 14.72 -23.51 7.48
C ILE A 189 14.53 -25.00 7.81
N ARG A 190 15.59 -25.79 7.64
CA ARG A 190 15.65 -27.19 8.03
C ARG A 190 16.07 -27.34 9.49
N ARG A 191 15.75 -28.47 10.11
CA ARG A 191 16.07 -28.77 11.52
C ARG A 191 17.57 -28.72 11.84
N ASP A 192 18.43 -28.88 10.83
CA ASP A 192 19.89 -28.74 10.96
C ASP A 192 20.38 -27.28 10.85
N GLY A 193 19.46 -26.32 10.73
CA GLY A 193 19.75 -24.89 10.55
C GLY A 193 20.18 -24.50 9.14
N SER A 194 20.12 -25.41 8.17
CA SER A 194 20.37 -25.08 6.75
C SER A 194 19.12 -24.50 6.07
N VAL A 195 19.33 -23.69 5.02
CA VAL A 195 18.24 -23.03 4.29
C VAL A 195 18.15 -23.52 2.85
N VAL A 196 16.92 -23.74 2.38
CA VAL A 196 16.58 -24.07 0.99
C VAL A 196 15.66 -22.98 0.44
N THR A 197 15.97 -22.40 -0.72
CA THR A 197 15.17 -21.33 -1.34
C THR A 197 14.61 -21.74 -2.71
N TRP A 198 13.48 -21.15 -3.10
CA TRP A 198 12.88 -21.31 -4.43
C TRP A 198 11.94 -20.14 -4.77
N GLY A 199 11.46 -20.09 -6.02
CA GLY A 199 10.66 -18.98 -6.56
C GLY A 199 11.52 -18.07 -7.45
N SER A 200 11.19 -16.78 -7.52
CA SER A 200 11.89 -15.86 -8.41
C SER A 200 13.36 -15.65 -8.01
N ASP A 201 14.29 -16.04 -8.88
CA ASP A 201 15.74 -15.94 -8.68
C ASP A 201 16.17 -14.53 -8.24
N ALA A 202 15.75 -13.51 -9.01
CA ALA A 202 16.06 -12.10 -8.75
C ALA A 202 15.45 -11.54 -7.46
N ARG A 203 14.53 -12.28 -6.82
CA ARG A 203 13.83 -11.89 -5.59
C ARG A 203 14.19 -12.80 -4.42
N GLY A 204 15.30 -13.54 -4.50
CA GLY A 204 15.82 -14.37 -3.42
C GLY A 204 15.44 -15.85 -3.51
N GLY A 205 14.88 -16.29 -4.65
CA GLY A 205 14.72 -17.71 -4.97
C GLY A 205 16.07 -18.41 -5.18
N ASP A 206 17.08 -17.68 -5.65
CA ASP A 206 18.47 -18.15 -5.77
C ASP A 206 19.35 -17.61 -4.61
N SER A 207 19.71 -18.52 -3.70
CA SER A 207 20.65 -18.26 -2.59
C SER A 207 22.07 -18.80 -2.85
N SER A 208 22.37 -19.31 -4.05
CA SER A 208 23.62 -20.04 -4.35
C SER A 208 24.89 -19.28 -3.94
N HIS A 209 24.91 -17.96 -4.15
CA HIS A 209 26.02 -17.08 -3.83
C HIS A 209 26.28 -16.90 -2.31
N VAL A 210 25.27 -17.14 -1.46
CA VAL A 210 25.37 -17.11 0.01
C VAL A 210 25.14 -18.47 0.66
N GLN A 211 24.91 -19.54 -0.10
CA GLN A 211 24.49 -20.85 0.42
C GLN A 211 25.42 -21.40 1.51
N HIS A 212 26.73 -21.20 1.35
CA HIS A 212 27.75 -21.62 2.31
C HIS A 212 27.66 -20.89 3.67
N GLN A 213 26.96 -19.75 3.74
CA GLN A 213 26.74 -18.96 4.95
C GLN A 213 25.38 -19.28 5.59
N LEU A 214 24.47 -19.94 4.88
CA LEU A 214 23.13 -20.27 5.36
C LEU A 214 23.14 -21.58 6.17
N THR A 215 23.92 -21.56 7.24
CA THR A 215 24.06 -22.64 8.24
C THR A 215 23.81 -22.08 9.64
N GLU A 216 23.28 -22.92 10.53
CA GLU A 216 22.90 -22.52 11.90
C GLU A 216 21.96 -21.31 11.91
N VAL A 217 21.07 -21.24 10.92
CA VAL A 217 20.04 -20.19 10.81
C VAL A 217 18.93 -20.49 11.81
N GLU A 218 18.65 -19.54 12.70
CA GLU A 218 17.57 -19.64 13.68
C GLU A 218 16.29 -18.98 13.14
N GLU A 219 16.43 -17.87 12.42
CA GLU A 219 15.29 -17.07 11.94
C GLU A 219 15.56 -16.44 10.57
N ILE A 220 14.51 -16.30 9.76
CA ILE A 220 14.55 -15.60 8.47
C ILE A 220 13.49 -14.49 8.49
N TYR A 221 13.91 -13.30 8.10
CA TYR A 221 13.06 -12.14 7.88
C TYR A 221 12.99 -11.80 6.40
N ALA A 222 11.85 -11.32 5.94
CA ALA A 222 11.59 -11.05 4.53
C ALA A 222 11.12 -9.61 4.33
N THR A 223 11.63 -8.97 3.27
CA THR A 223 11.04 -7.75 2.71
C THR A 223 10.08 -8.13 1.56
N SER A 224 9.67 -7.19 0.71
CA SER A 224 8.86 -7.52 -0.47
C SER A 224 9.64 -8.24 -1.58
N GLY A 225 10.97 -8.36 -1.50
CA GLY A 225 11.76 -9.05 -2.52
C GLY A 225 13.18 -9.46 -2.14
N ALA A 226 13.47 -9.52 -0.84
CA ALA A 226 14.75 -9.99 -0.30
C ALA A 226 14.54 -10.71 1.03
N PHE A 227 15.59 -11.39 1.49
CA PHE A 227 15.64 -12.10 2.77
C PHE A 227 16.86 -11.71 3.59
N ALA A 228 16.72 -11.81 4.92
CA ALA A 228 17.79 -11.71 5.90
C ALA A 228 17.69 -12.88 6.89
N ALA A 229 18.73 -13.71 6.95
CA ALA A 229 18.85 -14.80 7.92
C ALA A 229 19.66 -14.34 9.13
N ALA A 230 19.13 -14.62 10.33
CA ALA A 230 19.84 -14.49 11.59
C ALA A 230 20.38 -15.86 12.02
N ARG A 231 21.69 -15.92 12.23
CA ARG A 231 22.42 -17.13 12.62
C ARG A 231 22.61 -17.18 14.14
N ALA A 232 22.77 -18.38 14.68
CA ALA A 232 22.97 -18.62 16.11
C ALA A 232 24.19 -17.86 16.70
N ASP A 233 25.22 -17.62 15.88
CA ASP A 233 26.42 -16.86 16.25
C ASP A 233 26.19 -15.33 16.31
N GLY A 234 24.98 -14.86 15.98
CA GLY A 234 24.60 -13.45 15.92
C GLY A 234 24.90 -12.76 14.58
N SER A 235 25.51 -13.46 13.63
CA SER A 235 25.75 -12.91 12.29
C SER A 235 24.49 -12.90 11.43
N LEU A 236 24.48 -12.00 10.43
CA LEU A 236 23.38 -11.81 9.49
C LEU A 236 23.84 -12.12 8.07
N VAL A 237 23.00 -12.81 7.30
CA VAL A 237 23.21 -13.10 5.88
C VAL A 237 22.02 -12.58 5.10
N THR A 238 22.25 -11.74 4.09
CA THR A 238 21.21 -11.15 3.24
C THR A 238 21.34 -11.64 1.80
N TRP A 239 20.21 -11.81 1.11
CA TRP A 239 20.16 -12.15 -0.32
C TRP A 239 18.83 -11.72 -0.97
N GLY A 240 18.79 -11.73 -2.30
CA GLY A 240 17.64 -11.30 -3.09
C GLY A 240 17.86 -9.92 -3.72
N ASP A 241 16.79 -9.16 -3.97
CA ASP A 241 16.92 -7.86 -4.64
C ASP A 241 17.69 -6.86 -3.77
N ALA A 242 18.84 -6.41 -4.28
CA ALA A 242 19.68 -5.34 -3.77
C ALA A 242 18.86 -4.12 -3.29
N ALA A 243 17.97 -3.60 -4.14
CA ALA A 243 17.15 -2.41 -3.88
C ALA A 243 16.08 -2.64 -2.79
N ARG A 244 15.85 -3.90 -2.39
CA ARG A 244 14.89 -4.29 -1.35
C ARG A 244 15.56 -4.91 -0.12
N GLY A 245 16.87 -4.68 0.05
CA GLY A 245 17.63 -5.12 1.21
C GLY A 245 18.42 -6.43 1.04
N GLY A 246 18.47 -6.97 -0.19
CA GLY A 246 19.29 -8.13 -0.54
C GLY A 246 20.77 -7.82 -0.73
N ASP A 247 21.17 -6.54 -0.66
CA ASP A 247 22.54 -6.11 -0.81
C ASP A 247 23.44 -6.56 0.35
N ARG A 248 24.75 -6.57 0.09
CA ARG A 248 25.75 -6.91 1.11
C ARG A 248 25.68 -5.93 2.27
N LEU A 249 25.58 -6.46 3.50
CA LEU A 249 25.60 -5.66 4.72
C LEU A 249 26.83 -4.71 4.75
N PRO A 250 26.62 -3.42 5.12
CA PRO A 250 27.69 -2.46 5.31
C PRO A 250 28.77 -3.00 6.26
N ALA A 251 30.04 -2.65 6.02
CA ALA A 251 31.18 -3.20 6.76
C ALA A 251 31.05 -3.11 8.29
N ARG A 252 30.33 -2.10 8.82
CA ARG A 252 30.06 -1.92 10.25
C ARG A 252 29.21 -3.05 10.90
N PHE A 253 28.50 -3.84 10.12
CA PHE A 253 27.73 -5.00 10.60
C PHE A 253 28.48 -6.33 10.46
N ARG A 254 29.66 -6.33 9.83
CA ARG A 254 30.54 -7.50 9.74
C ARG A 254 31.36 -7.61 11.03
N GLY A 255 30.77 -8.15 12.09
CA GLY A 255 31.48 -8.38 13.35
C GLY A 255 30.68 -8.14 14.63
N CYS A 256 29.38 -7.90 14.56
CA CYS A 256 28.53 -7.89 15.75
C CYS A 256 28.19 -9.33 16.14
N SER A 257 29.16 -10.08 16.66
CA SER A 257 28.84 -11.25 17.48
C SER A 257 28.16 -10.74 18.75
N ARG A 258 27.11 -11.45 19.16
CA ARG A 258 26.31 -11.15 20.35
C ARG A 258 27.26 -10.81 21.50
N ALA A 259 27.25 -9.56 21.97
CA ALA A 259 27.94 -9.20 23.21
C ALA A 259 27.28 -10.00 24.33
N THR A 260 27.83 -11.16 24.65
CA THR A 260 27.46 -11.90 25.86
C THR A 260 27.86 -11.00 27.01
N VAL A 261 26.88 -10.33 27.61
CA VAL A 261 27.01 -9.80 28.96
C VAL A 261 27.28 -11.00 29.86
N GLN A 262 28.55 -11.29 30.13
CA GLN A 262 28.93 -12.22 31.18
C GLN A 262 28.54 -11.58 32.51
N LEU A 263 27.37 -11.94 33.02
CA LEU A 263 27.07 -11.71 34.43
C LEU A 263 28.06 -12.54 35.27
N PRO A 264 28.66 -11.96 36.31
CA PRO A 264 29.63 -12.67 37.14
C PRO A 264 29.00 -13.92 37.77
N ALA A 265 29.77 -15.00 37.82
CA ALA A 265 29.34 -16.33 38.30
C ALA A 265 28.71 -16.33 39.72
N SER A 266 28.89 -15.26 40.49
CA SER A 266 28.26 -15.04 41.79
C SER A 266 26.74 -14.91 41.72
N ILE A 267 26.17 -14.43 40.61
CA ILE A 267 24.72 -14.26 40.46
C ILE A 267 24.03 -15.60 40.17
N PHE A 268 24.68 -16.49 39.40
CA PHE A 268 24.17 -17.84 39.12
C PHE A 268 24.18 -18.73 40.37
N GLY A 269 25.20 -18.62 41.22
CA GLY A 269 25.24 -19.35 42.49
C GLY A 269 24.10 -18.94 43.44
N PHE A 270 23.78 -17.64 43.50
CA PHE A 270 22.68 -17.14 44.32
C PHE A 270 21.31 -17.57 43.79
N ALA A 271 21.10 -17.52 42.47
CA ALA A 271 19.83 -17.92 41.86
C ALA A 271 19.53 -19.42 42.03
N ILE A 272 20.56 -20.28 41.94
CA ILE A 272 20.42 -21.73 42.15
C ILE A 272 20.12 -22.04 43.61
N VAL A 273 20.80 -21.39 44.55
CA VAL A 273 20.52 -21.55 46.00
C VAL A 273 19.11 -21.06 46.33
N LEU A 274 18.66 -19.94 45.75
CA LEU A 274 17.30 -19.43 45.93
C LEU A 274 16.25 -20.41 45.37
N LEU A 275 16.52 -21.01 44.21
CA LEU A 275 15.64 -22.01 43.59
C LEU A 275 15.54 -23.29 44.44
N PHE A 276 16.65 -23.76 45.00
CA PHE A 276 16.65 -24.91 45.92
C PHE A 276 15.92 -24.61 47.24
N LEU A 277 16.07 -23.40 47.79
CA LEU A 277 15.33 -22.97 48.97
C LEU A 277 13.82 -22.85 48.71
N LEU A 278 13.42 -22.33 47.54
CA LEU A 278 12.02 -22.24 47.13
C LEU A 278 11.39 -23.62 46.90
N LEU A 279 12.14 -24.56 46.29
CA LEU A 279 11.69 -25.95 46.12
C LEU A 279 11.60 -26.69 47.46
N ALA A 280 12.54 -26.48 48.38
CA ALA A 280 12.50 -27.05 49.73
C ALA A 280 11.33 -26.49 50.55
N MET A 281 11.04 -25.19 50.44
CA MET A 281 9.86 -24.57 51.05
C MET A 281 8.57 -25.13 50.46
N GLY A 282 8.49 -25.31 49.14
CA GLY A 282 7.34 -25.95 48.48
C GLY A 282 7.10 -27.39 48.95
N ALA A 283 8.16 -28.19 49.10
CA ALA A 283 8.07 -29.55 49.62
C ALA A 283 7.63 -29.58 51.09
N MET A 284 8.10 -28.63 51.91
CA MET A 284 7.71 -28.50 53.30
C MET A 284 6.24 -28.10 53.44
N TRP A 285 5.76 -27.18 52.61
CA TRP A 285 4.34 -26.81 52.55
C TRP A 285 3.45 -27.96 52.07
N ALA A 286 3.89 -28.76 51.09
CA ALA A 286 3.17 -29.95 50.65
C ALA A 286 3.09 -31.02 51.75
N ALA A 287 4.15 -31.22 52.54
CA ALA A 287 4.15 -32.14 53.67
C ALA A 287 3.21 -31.67 54.81
N ILE A 288 3.21 -30.37 55.12
CA ILE A 288 2.27 -29.77 56.08
C ILE A 288 0.82 -29.92 55.60
N TRP A 289 0.56 -29.72 54.32
CA TRP A 289 -0.78 -29.87 53.74
C TRP A 289 -1.25 -31.33 53.76
N MET A 290 -0.35 -32.30 53.51
CA MET A 290 -0.69 -33.73 53.62
C MET A 290 -0.92 -34.18 55.06
N LEU A 291 -0.18 -33.65 56.04
CA LEU A 291 -0.42 -33.90 57.47
C LEU A 291 -1.74 -33.28 57.95
N ALA A 292 -2.08 -32.08 57.48
CA ALA A 292 -3.35 -31.42 57.78
C ALA A 292 -4.54 -32.16 57.12
N ALA A 293 -4.38 -32.65 55.89
CA ALA A 293 -5.39 -33.46 55.20
C ALA A 293 -5.60 -34.82 55.89
N ALA A 294 -4.54 -35.47 56.37
CA ALA A 294 -4.64 -36.71 57.13
C ALA A 294 -5.33 -36.51 58.50
N ALA A 295 -5.10 -35.38 59.16
CA ALA A 295 -5.81 -35.02 60.40
C ALA A 295 -7.30 -34.67 60.16
N ALA A 296 -7.64 -34.11 59.00
CA ALA A 296 -9.02 -33.81 58.62
C ALA A 296 -9.85 -35.07 58.29
N VAL A 297 -9.23 -36.12 57.76
CA VAL A 297 -9.89 -37.41 57.49
C VAL A 297 -10.12 -38.23 58.76
N ALA A 298 -9.32 -38.04 59.81
CA ALA A 298 -9.47 -38.76 61.09
C ALA A 298 -10.59 -38.21 62.00
N HIS A 299 -11.22 -37.06 61.67
CA HIS A 299 -12.21 -36.40 62.52
C HIS A 299 -13.64 -36.34 61.93
N GLN A 300 -13.92 -37.05 60.83
CA GLN A 300 -15.28 -37.24 60.32
C GLN A 300 -15.88 -38.57 60.75
N ASP A 301 -16.04 -38.75 62.06
CA ASP A 301 -17.11 -39.58 62.61
C ASP A 301 -17.70 -38.81 63.80
N VAL A 302 -19.04 -38.73 63.83
CA VAL A 302 -19.93 -38.08 64.81
C VAL A 302 -20.34 -36.62 64.49
N ALA A 303 -21.53 -36.46 63.91
CA ALA A 303 -22.36 -35.24 63.96
C ALA A 303 -23.20 -35.20 65.26
N PRO A 304 -23.67 -34.01 65.71
CA PRO A 304 -25.06 -33.65 65.37
C PRO A 304 -25.38 -32.13 65.18
N ASN A 305 -26.42 -31.90 64.37
CA ASN A 305 -27.43 -30.82 64.29
C ASN A 305 -27.31 -29.56 65.20
N THR A 306 -27.39 -28.35 64.60
CA THR A 306 -28.59 -27.45 64.60
C THR A 306 -28.32 -26.01 64.07
N SER A 307 -29.23 -25.57 63.18
CA SER A 307 -29.80 -24.24 62.89
C SER A 307 -29.14 -22.88 63.28
N ALA A 308 -29.06 -22.02 62.25
CA ALA A 308 -29.68 -20.67 62.14
C ALA A 308 -28.91 -19.35 62.42
N ARG A 309 -29.18 -18.40 61.49
CA ARG A 309 -29.30 -16.91 61.56
C ARG A 309 -28.08 -15.99 61.37
N ASN A 310 -28.10 -15.33 60.20
CA ASN A 310 -28.25 -13.88 59.93
C ASN A 310 -27.35 -12.79 60.56
N THR A 311 -27.10 -11.77 59.70
CA THR A 311 -26.71 -10.35 59.93
C THR A 311 -25.22 -10.08 60.16
N SER A 312 -24.59 -8.96 59.78
CA SER A 312 -24.83 -7.86 58.82
C SER A 312 -23.60 -6.92 58.92
N THR A 313 -23.22 -6.30 57.79
CA THR A 313 -22.68 -4.92 57.65
C THR A 313 -21.34 -4.46 58.27
N ALA A 314 -20.52 -3.88 57.38
CA ALA A 314 -19.80 -2.58 57.45
C ALA A 314 -18.31 -2.50 57.88
N ALA A 315 -17.48 -2.30 56.83
CA ALA A 315 -16.57 -1.17 56.58
C ALA A 315 -15.28 -0.90 57.39
N ASN A 316 -14.16 -0.97 56.64
CA ASN A 316 -13.14 0.08 56.38
C ASN A 316 -11.72 0.04 56.99
N HIS A 317 -10.76 0.15 56.05
CA HIS A 317 -9.34 0.59 56.08
C HIS A 317 -8.31 -0.33 56.79
N SER A 318 -7.10 -0.61 56.28
CA SER A 318 -6.28 -0.07 55.19
C SER A 318 -5.03 -0.96 54.97
N ALA A 319 -4.41 -0.84 53.78
CA ALA A 319 -2.97 -0.90 53.47
C ALA A 319 -2.39 -2.13 52.71
N ALA A 320 -1.60 -1.75 51.68
CA ALA A 320 -0.33 -2.33 51.21
C ALA A 320 -0.29 -3.44 50.12
N THR A 321 0.20 -3.00 48.95
CA THR A 321 1.29 -3.57 48.10
C THR A 321 1.26 -5.00 47.52
N ASN A 322 1.57 -5.03 46.20
CA ASN A 322 2.48 -5.92 45.44
C ASN A 322 2.05 -7.30 44.87
N HIS A 323 2.41 -7.46 43.58
CA HIS A 323 2.90 -8.63 42.82
C HIS A 323 2.00 -9.82 42.39
N SER A 324 1.80 -9.89 41.06
CA SER A 324 1.97 -10.99 40.07
C SER A 324 1.64 -12.48 40.37
N ALA A 325 0.94 -13.08 39.37
CA ALA A 325 1.09 -14.45 38.79
C ALA A 325 0.65 -15.66 39.66
N THR A 326 0.13 -16.81 39.19
CA THR A 326 -0.31 -17.39 37.91
C THR A 326 -1.02 -18.74 38.21
N THR A 327 -1.87 -19.21 37.28
CA THR A 327 -2.17 -20.61 36.86
C THR A 327 -2.83 -21.67 37.77
N ASN A 328 -4.02 -22.10 37.31
CA ASN A 328 -4.52 -23.44 36.93
C ASN A 328 -3.91 -24.73 37.51
N GLN A 329 -4.81 -25.64 37.92
CA GLN A 329 -4.69 -27.08 37.70
C GLN A 329 -6.06 -27.70 37.35
N SER A 330 -6.10 -28.47 36.26
CA SER A 330 -7.04 -29.57 36.06
C SER A 330 -6.29 -30.77 35.49
N THR A 331 -6.60 -31.93 36.06
CA THR A 331 -5.92 -33.22 36.02
C THR A 331 -6.25 -34.07 34.79
N VAL A 332 -5.33 -34.98 34.45
CA VAL A 332 -5.48 -36.10 33.51
C VAL A 332 -5.45 -37.41 34.31
N SER A 333 -6.23 -38.41 33.89
CA SER A 333 -6.18 -39.80 34.39
C SER A 333 -5.77 -40.77 33.27
N SER A 334 -4.88 -41.69 33.62
CA SER A 334 -4.27 -42.75 32.80
C SER A 334 -4.85 -44.15 33.10
N THR A 335 -4.72 -45.09 32.15
CA THR A 335 -4.63 -46.54 32.41
C THR A 335 -3.66 -47.22 31.44
N ALA A 336 -2.91 -48.21 31.94
CA ALA A 336 -1.77 -48.90 31.32
C ALA A 336 -2.00 -50.42 31.19
N ALA A 337 -1.21 -51.13 30.37
CA ALA A 337 -0.78 -52.53 30.60
C ALA A 337 0.43 -52.96 29.73
N ASN A 338 1.23 -53.87 30.30
CA ASN A 338 2.61 -54.35 30.01
C ASN A 338 2.79 -55.37 28.86
N HIS A 339 4.03 -55.53 28.32
CA HIS A 339 4.94 -56.69 28.58
C HIS A 339 6.26 -56.76 27.72
N SER A 340 7.41 -56.78 28.45
CA SER A 340 8.69 -57.53 28.34
C SER A 340 9.38 -58.00 27.02
N ALA A 341 10.61 -57.49 26.82
CA ALA A 341 11.94 -58.07 26.51
C ALA A 341 12.18 -59.45 25.82
N ALA A 342 13.13 -59.49 24.85
CA ALA A 342 14.39 -60.27 24.90
C ALA A 342 15.25 -60.17 23.60
N THR A 343 16.57 -60.28 23.78
CA THR A 343 17.73 -60.17 22.87
C THR A 343 18.08 -61.46 22.10
N ASN A 344 18.74 -61.38 20.91
CA ASN A 344 20.06 -62.00 20.66
C ASN A 344 20.67 -61.79 19.25
N HIS A 345 22.01 -61.79 19.25
CA HIS A 345 22.99 -61.68 18.16
C HIS A 345 23.05 -62.88 17.18
N SER A 346 23.56 -62.65 15.95
CA SER A 346 24.86 -63.18 15.47
C SER A 346 25.15 -62.87 14.00
N ALA A 347 26.44 -62.74 13.71
CA ALA A 347 27.07 -62.38 12.43
C ALA A 347 27.54 -63.63 11.66
N THR A 348 27.80 -63.50 10.35
CA THR A 348 29.08 -63.92 9.73
C THR A 348 29.20 -63.46 8.27
N ALA A 349 30.45 -63.24 7.88
CA ALA A 349 30.94 -62.65 6.62
C ALA A 349 31.32 -63.71 5.57
N ASN A 350 31.43 -63.33 4.28
CA ASN A 350 32.72 -63.31 3.55
C ASN A 350 32.62 -62.79 2.10
N GLN A 351 33.56 -61.89 1.74
CA GLN A 351 34.48 -61.87 0.57
C GLN A 351 34.00 -62.41 -0.80
N SER A 352 34.24 -61.81 -1.98
CA SER A 352 35.44 -61.12 -2.49
C SER A 352 35.27 -60.62 -3.95
N LYS A 353 36.16 -59.68 -4.32
CA LYS A 353 36.84 -59.47 -5.63
C LYS A 353 36.15 -58.76 -6.82
N VAL A 354 36.83 -57.68 -7.22
CA VAL A 354 36.83 -56.98 -8.52
C VAL A 354 37.81 -57.68 -9.48
N PRO A 355 37.65 -57.58 -10.82
CA PRO A 355 38.47 -56.63 -11.59
C PRO A 355 37.75 -55.93 -12.77
N SER A 356 38.37 -54.84 -13.20
CA SER A 356 38.07 -53.89 -14.29
C SER A 356 38.35 -54.39 -15.72
N THR A 357 37.64 -53.83 -16.73
CA THR A 357 38.20 -53.37 -18.03
C THR A 357 37.24 -52.44 -18.79
N ALA A 358 37.81 -51.49 -19.56
CA ALA A 358 37.19 -50.47 -20.43
C ALA A 358 36.62 -51.07 -21.75
N THR A 359 35.89 -50.42 -22.70
CA THR A 359 35.91 -49.05 -23.27
C THR A 359 34.74 -48.90 -24.30
N ASN A 360 34.30 -47.66 -24.55
CA ASN A 360 33.85 -47.04 -25.83
C ASN A 360 32.44 -47.17 -26.51
N HIS A 361 31.92 -45.97 -26.83
CA HIS A 361 31.14 -45.48 -28.00
C HIS A 361 29.63 -45.77 -28.22
N SER A 362 28.83 -44.74 -27.88
CA SER A 362 27.83 -43.97 -28.68
C SER A 362 26.84 -44.61 -29.69
N ALA A 363 25.57 -44.24 -29.47
CA ALA A 363 24.55 -43.69 -30.40
C ALA A 363 23.41 -44.58 -30.96
N ALA A 364 22.19 -43.98 -30.92
CA ALA A 364 20.97 -44.20 -31.74
C ALA A 364 20.18 -45.52 -31.48
N THR A 365 18.84 -45.65 -31.52
CA THR A 365 17.69 -44.83 -31.98
C THR A 365 16.35 -45.55 -31.64
N ASN A 366 15.28 -44.76 -31.41
CA ASN A 366 13.87 -44.87 -31.87
C ASN A 366 12.81 -45.93 -31.47
N HIS A 367 11.57 -45.37 -31.38
CA HIS A 367 10.19 -45.88 -31.63
C HIS A 367 9.49 -46.71 -30.53
N SER A 368 8.17 -46.65 -30.27
CA SER A 368 6.96 -46.11 -30.95
C SER A 368 5.76 -46.11 -29.96
N ALA A 369 4.90 -45.07 -29.95
CA ALA A 369 3.51 -44.98 -30.45
C ALA A 369 2.37 -45.71 -29.69
N ALA A 370 1.32 -44.96 -29.30
CA ALA A 370 -0.10 -45.26 -29.55
C ALA A 370 -1.03 -44.10 -29.08
N THR A 371 -1.90 -43.63 -29.98
CA THR A 371 -3.05 -42.72 -29.76
C THR A 371 -4.26 -43.29 -30.48
N ASN A 372 -5.47 -43.10 -29.95
CA ASN A 372 -6.73 -43.41 -30.64
C ASN A 372 -7.78 -42.29 -30.47
N HIS A 373 -8.56 -42.12 -31.55
CA HIS A 373 -9.55 -41.07 -31.85
C HIS A 373 -11.00 -41.38 -31.38
N SER A 374 -11.86 -40.36 -31.36
CA SER A 374 -13.12 -40.35 -32.15
C SER A 374 -13.67 -38.93 -32.34
N ALA A 375 -14.40 -38.71 -33.44
CA ALA A 375 -14.80 -37.43 -34.04
C ALA A 375 -16.32 -37.33 -34.24
N THR A 376 -16.83 -36.14 -34.53
CA THR A 376 -17.94 -35.92 -35.47
C THR A 376 -17.94 -34.47 -35.99
N ALA A 377 -18.23 -34.30 -37.27
CA ALA A 377 -18.19 -33.05 -38.03
C ALA A 377 -19.57 -32.77 -38.67
N ASN A 378 -19.84 -31.50 -39.01
CA ASN A 378 -20.67 -31.17 -40.17
C ASN A 378 -20.27 -29.81 -40.80
N GLN A 379 -20.32 -29.72 -42.13
CA GLN A 379 -19.79 -28.65 -43.00
C GLN A 379 -20.87 -27.73 -43.59
N SER A 380 -20.50 -26.50 -44.00
CA SER A 380 -20.87 -25.83 -45.29
C SER A 380 -20.30 -24.39 -45.32
N LYS A 381 -19.85 -23.73 -46.41
CA LYS A 381 -19.41 -24.00 -47.79
C LYS A 381 -18.71 -22.69 -48.27
N VAL A 382 -17.70 -22.81 -49.15
CA VAL A 382 -16.83 -21.80 -49.83
C VAL A 382 -17.66 -21.00 -50.90
N PRO A 383 -17.20 -19.93 -51.65
CA PRO A 383 -15.82 -19.50 -51.94
C PRO A 383 -15.46 -18.01 -52.18
N SER A 384 -14.16 -17.71 -52.15
CA SER A 384 -13.51 -16.54 -52.78
C SER A 384 -12.52 -17.00 -53.86
N ALA A 385 -12.63 -16.46 -55.08
CA ALA A 385 -11.69 -16.60 -56.20
C ALA A 385 -11.07 -15.21 -56.49
N ALA A 386 -9.72 -15.09 -56.57
CA ALA A 386 -8.89 -14.94 -57.79
C ALA A 386 -9.14 -13.60 -58.54
N THR A 387 -8.20 -12.80 -59.06
CA THR A 387 -6.76 -12.92 -59.40
C THR A 387 -6.26 -11.57 -59.96
N ASN A 388 -4.94 -11.33 -59.89
CA ASN A 388 -4.04 -10.62 -60.85
C ASN A 388 -4.25 -9.14 -61.25
N HIS A 389 -3.25 -8.28 -61.06
CA HIS A 389 -2.18 -8.01 -62.06
C HIS A 389 -1.09 -7.02 -61.56
N SER A 390 0.06 -7.17 -62.21
CA SER A 390 1.42 -6.63 -62.10
C SER A 390 1.67 -5.18 -62.56
N ALA A 391 2.72 -4.54 -62.00
CA ALA A 391 3.85 -3.83 -62.67
C ALA A 391 4.71 -3.11 -61.60
N ALA A 392 5.98 -3.44 -61.36
CA ALA A 392 7.21 -2.90 -61.99
C ALA A 392 7.29 -1.35 -61.91
N THR A 393 8.36 -0.67 -61.44
CA THR A 393 9.81 -0.96 -61.46
C THR A 393 10.59 0.12 -60.66
N ASN A 394 11.75 -0.27 -60.11
CA ASN A 394 13.04 0.47 -59.94
C ASN A 394 13.09 1.80 -59.16
N GLN A 395 14.16 2.19 -58.46
CA GLN A 395 15.44 1.64 -57.98
C GLN A 395 16.06 2.80 -57.17
N SER A 396 16.72 2.53 -56.04
CA SER A 396 17.98 3.21 -55.73
C SER A 396 18.76 2.45 -54.65
N THR A 397 20.08 2.55 -54.79
CA THR A 397 21.12 1.59 -54.44
C THR A 397 21.83 1.91 -53.13
N VAL A 398 21.97 0.88 -52.30
CA VAL A 398 23.19 0.33 -51.64
C VAL A 398 24.43 1.24 -51.51
N SER A 399 24.95 1.38 -50.27
CA SER A 399 26.32 0.94 -49.92
C SER A 399 26.55 0.88 -48.40
N SER A 400 26.88 -0.33 -47.91
CA SER A 400 27.50 -0.69 -46.62
C SER A 400 28.98 -0.24 -46.59
N THR A 401 29.73 -0.09 -45.47
CA THR A 401 30.14 -1.03 -44.38
C THR A 401 31.21 -0.28 -43.50
N PRO A 402 31.96 -0.85 -42.52
CA PRO A 402 31.64 -1.09 -41.09
C PRO A 402 32.60 -0.42 -40.05
N ALA A 403 32.23 -0.57 -38.76
CA ALA A 403 32.99 -0.56 -37.49
C ALA A 403 34.47 -0.08 -37.40
N ASN A 404 34.77 0.77 -36.40
CA ASN A 404 35.80 0.46 -35.39
C ASN A 404 35.71 1.31 -34.10
N GLN A 405 36.29 0.75 -33.03
CA GLN A 405 36.28 1.16 -31.62
C GLN A 405 37.06 2.44 -31.28
N SER A 406 36.71 3.05 -30.13
CA SER A 406 37.59 3.36 -28.99
C SER A 406 37.55 4.79 -28.43
N ALA A 407 37.76 4.83 -27.10
CA ALA A 407 38.31 5.89 -26.28
C ALA A 407 37.39 7.00 -25.77
N ALA A 408 37.10 6.88 -24.47
CA ALA A 408 36.80 7.99 -23.59
C ALA A 408 37.88 9.07 -23.64
N THR A 409 37.47 10.32 -23.80
CA THR A 409 38.25 11.49 -23.43
C THR A 409 37.37 12.48 -22.68
N ASN A 410 37.86 12.86 -21.50
CA ASN A 410 37.37 13.95 -20.68
C ASN A 410 37.19 15.23 -21.52
N HIS A 411 36.00 15.83 -21.45
CA HIS A 411 35.84 17.25 -21.71
C HIS A 411 35.14 17.92 -20.54
N SER A 412 35.94 18.67 -19.79
CA SER A 412 35.51 19.84 -19.04
C SER A 412 34.77 20.79 -19.98
N ALA A 413 33.45 20.89 -19.82
CA ALA A 413 32.66 21.92 -20.47
C ALA A 413 32.51 23.09 -19.50
N THR A 414 33.35 24.11 -19.70
CA THR A 414 33.08 25.49 -19.28
C THR A 414 31.71 25.90 -19.83
N THR A 415 30.75 26.13 -18.94
CA THR A 415 29.44 26.67 -19.27
C THR A 415 29.58 28.12 -19.69
N ASN A 416 29.38 28.41 -20.99
CA ASN A 416 29.07 29.75 -21.46
C ASN A 416 27.65 30.10 -21.00
N HIS A 417 27.53 31.15 -20.20
CA HIS A 417 26.26 31.76 -19.81
C HIS A 417 25.48 32.23 -21.05
N SER A 418 24.43 31.52 -21.47
CA SER A 418 23.34 32.13 -22.23
C SER A 418 22.34 32.72 -21.25
N THR A 419 22.54 33.99 -20.91
CA THR A 419 21.53 34.78 -20.21
C THR A 419 20.43 35.12 -21.21
N LEU A 420 19.23 34.57 -20.99
CA LEU A 420 18.03 35.24 -21.48
C LEU A 420 18.02 36.64 -20.81
N PRO A 421 17.68 37.71 -21.55
CA PRO A 421 17.68 39.04 -20.97
C PRO A 421 16.67 39.08 -19.81
N LYS A 422 17.16 39.46 -18.63
CA LYS A 422 16.33 39.84 -17.48
C LYS A 422 15.22 40.76 -18.00
N PRO A 423 13.93 40.56 -17.67
CA PRO A 423 12.91 41.53 -18.00
C PRO A 423 13.40 42.89 -17.49
N SER A 424 13.56 43.85 -18.41
CA SER A 424 14.06 45.16 -18.03
C SER A 424 13.09 45.75 -16.99
N PRO A 425 13.59 46.37 -15.91
CA PRO A 425 12.72 47.15 -15.04
C PRO A 425 12.04 48.20 -15.92
N ALA A 426 10.72 48.30 -15.82
CA ALA A 426 9.95 49.31 -16.52
C ALA A 426 10.65 50.67 -16.36
N SER A 427 11.11 51.22 -17.48
CA SER A 427 11.81 52.50 -17.52
C SER A 427 10.87 53.62 -17.08
N ASP A 428 11.32 54.39 -16.09
CA ASP A 428 10.89 55.76 -15.75
C ASP A 428 9.41 56.10 -15.99
N GLN A 429 8.57 55.71 -15.04
CA GLN A 429 7.58 56.65 -14.51
C GLN A 429 7.72 56.69 -12.99
N THR A 430 8.07 57.86 -12.49
CA THR A 430 8.05 58.24 -11.08
C THR A 430 6.74 57.77 -10.42
N PRO A 431 6.78 57.14 -9.23
CA PRO A 431 5.55 56.77 -8.54
C PRO A 431 4.90 58.05 -8.01
N SER A 432 3.90 58.56 -8.72
CA SER A 432 2.99 59.56 -8.18
C SER A 432 2.10 58.90 -7.14
N SER A 433 2.22 59.37 -5.91
CA SER A 433 1.29 59.14 -4.83
C SER A 433 -0.13 59.58 -5.19
N GLY A 434 -1.05 58.62 -5.28
CA GLY A 434 -2.48 58.80 -4.96
C GLY A 434 -3.49 58.74 -6.12
N HIS A 435 -4.50 57.88 -5.90
CA HIS A 435 -5.83 57.74 -6.53
C HIS A 435 -5.90 56.84 -7.78
N GLY A 436 -6.61 55.70 -7.84
CA GLY A 436 -7.59 55.07 -6.96
C GLY A 436 -8.93 54.86 -7.67
N SER A 437 -9.34 53.60 -7.90
CA SER A 437 -10.74 53.11 -7.80
C SER A 437 -10.87 51.64 -8.24
N GLY A 438 -10.80 50.71 -7.27
CA GLY A 438 -11.62 49.49 -7.30
C GLY A 438 -10.95 48.14 -7.59
N THR A 439 -9.90 47.74 -6.88
CA THR A 439 -9.55 46.32 -6.70
C THR A 439 -9.14 46.10 -5.25
N GLY A 440 -9.63 45.04 -4.60
CA GLY A 440 -9.31 44.75 -3.20
C GLY A 440 -7.81 44.51 -3.04
N ASN A 441 -7.16 45.20 -2.10
CA ASN A 441 -5.73 45.07 -1.86
C ASN A 441 -5.37 43.61 -1.54
N ILE A 442 -4.76 42.91 -2.50
CA ILE A 442 -4.16 41.59 -2.27
C ILE A 442 -2.75 41.81 -1.72
N HIS A 443 -2.46 41.26 -0.54
CA HIS A 443 -1.11 41.37 0.05
C HIS A 443 -0.45 40.00 0.09
N PRO A 444 0.89 39.91 0.13
CA PRO A 444 1.56 38.64 0.31
C PRO A 444 1.08 37.88 1.55
N VAL A 445 0.93 36.56 1.42
CA VAL A 445 0.71 35.67 2.57
C VAL A 445 2.05 35.29 3.17
N VAL A 446 2.15 35.34 4.50
CA VAL A 446 3.35 35.02 5.27
C VAL A 446 3.09 33.94 6.30
N ILE A 447 4.14 33.20 6.66
CA ILE A 447 4.09 32.15 7.67
C ILE A 447 4.45 32.74 9.04
N LYS A 448 3.65 32.45 10.06
CA LYS A 448 3.97 32.70 11.47
C LYS A 448 3.67 31.44 12.28
N GLY A 449 4.72 30.81 12.82
CA GLY A 449 4.59 29.49 13.45
C GLY A 449 4.15 28.44 12.42
N ASN A 450 3.09 27.70 12.74
CA ASN A 450 2.49 26.69 11.87
C ASN A 450 1.29 27.21 11.06
N MET A 451 1.16 28.54 10.89
CA MET A 451 -0.03 29.16 10.30
C MET A 451 0.28 30.25 9.28
N LEU A 452 -0.71 30.52 8.42
CA LEU A 452 -0.66 31.52 7.37
C LEU A 452 -1.42 32.80 7.76
N TYR A 453 -0.86 33.94 7.38
CA TYR A 453 -1.42 35.26 7.67
C TYR A 453 -1.24 36.21 6.49
N ASP A 454 -2.20 37.10 6.30
CA ASP A 454 -2.03 38.26 5.43
C ASP A 454 -0.96 39.19 6.04
N SER A 455 0.04 39.58 5.23
CA SER A 455 1.22 40.30 5.69
C SER A 455 0.95 41.71 6.22
N VAL A 456 -0.14 42.35 5.80
CA VAL A 456 -0.45 43.75 6.15
C VAL A 456 -1.51 43.81 7.25
N THR A 457 -2.61 43.09 7.07
CA THR A 457 -3.74 43.08 8.02
C THR A 457 -3.47 42.21 9.24
N GLY A 458 -2.54 41.25 9.13
CA GLY A 458 -2.22 40.29 10.19
C GLY A 458 -3.35 39.28 10.47
N LYS A 459 -4.41 39.26 9.65
CA LYS A 459 -5.50 38.29 9.79
C LYS A 459 -5.05 36.90 9.37
N ARG A 460 -5.58 35.88 10.03
CA ARG A 460 -5.37 34.48 9.66
C ARG A 460 -5.84 34.25 8.22
N PHE A 461 -4.98 33.68 7.40
CA PHE A 461 -5.29 33.28 6.03
C PHE A 461 -5.60 31.79 6.01
N PHE A 462 -6.76 31.42 5.48
CA PHE A 462 -7.14 30.02 5.27
C PHE A 462 -7.39 29.81 3.78
N ALA A 463 -6.67 28.88 3.16
CA ALA A 463 -6.82 28.62 1.73
C ALA A 463 -8.11 27.84 1.45
N LYS A 464 -9.02 28.46 0.69
CA LYS A 464 -10.16 27.83 0.03
C LYS A 464 -9.81 27.72 -1.44
N GLY A 465 -9.21 26.59 -1.81
CA GLY A 465 -8.55 26.44 -3.10
C GLY A 465 -9.37 25.65 -4.12
N VAL A 466 -9.06 25.85 -5.39
CA VAL A 466 -9.49 24.99 -6.51
C VAL A 466 -8.28 24.66 -7.40
N ALA A 467 -8.11 23.39 -7.74
CA ALA A 467 -7.12 22.94 -8.72
C ALA A 467 -7.55 23.38 -10.13
N TYR A 468 -6.66 24.03 -10.87
CA TYR A 468 -6.92 24.59 -12.19
C TYR A 468 -5.88 24.10 -13.19
N ASN A 469 -6.26 23.12 -14.01
CA ASN A 469 -5.42 22.59 -15.08
C ASN A 469 -6.29 22.10 -16.26
N PRO A 470 -7.09 22.98 -16.90
CA PRO A 470 -7.97 22.59 -18.00
C PRO A 470 -7.18 21.96 -19.14
N ARG A 471 -7.48 20.71 -19.47
CA ARG A 471 -6.82 19.97 -20.55
C ARG A 471 -7.67 20.09 -21.81
N ASN A 472 -7.51 21.18 -22.54
CA ASN A 472 -8.21 21.54 -23.79
C ASN A 472 -8.77 20.37 -24.63
N GLY A 473 -9.95 19.82 -24.29
CA GLY A 473 -10.84 18.95 -25.11
C GLY A 473 -10.26 17.76 -25.89
N ASN A 474 -8.94 17.52 -25.85
CA ASN A 474 -8.20 16.63 -26.74
C ASN A 474 -7.79 15.33 -26.03
N TYR A 475 -8.24 15.13 -24.79
CA TYR A 475 -7.86 13.99 -23.98
C TYR A 475 -8.95 12.91 -23.97
N GLY A 476 -8.82 11.94 -24.88
CA GLY A 476 -9.63 10.71 -24.93
C GLY A 476 -8.80 9.42 -24.85
N GLN A 477 -7.51 9.52 -24.48
CA GLN A 477 -6.58 8.41 -24.25
C GLN A 477 -5.61 8.96 -23.20
N VAL A 478 -5.55 8.49 -21.96
CA VAL A 478 -5.03 7.18 -21.56
C VAL A 478 -5.48 6.98 -20.12
N LEU A 479 -6.34 5.99 -19.85
CA LEU A 479 -6.39 5.16 -18.64
C LEU A 479 -7.51 4.15 -18.90
N GLY A 480 -7.19 2.86 -18.85
CA GLY A 480 -7.97 1.76 -19.44
C GLY A 480 -9.31 1.41 -18.78
N ALA A 481 -10.25 2.36 -18.69
CA ALA A 481 -11.63 2.06 -18.33
C ALA A 481 -12.50 1.87 -19.58
N HIS A 482 -12.84 0.62 -19.88
CA HIS A 482 -13.92 0.29 -20.80
C HIS A 482 -15.27 0.73 -20.21
N LYS A 483 -15.84 1.89 -20.59
CA LYS A 483 -17.30 2.18 -20.55
C LYS A 483 -17.73 3.17 -21.67
N PRO A 484 -19.00 3.15 -22.13
CA PRO A 484 -19.34 3.12 -23.57
C PRO A 484 -19.86 4.43 -24.21
N GLU A 485 -19.64 4.53 -25.52
CA GLU A 485 -20.60 4.97 -26.57
C GLU A 485 -21.23 6.39 -26.61
N CYS A 486 -20.86 7.37 -25.79
CA CYS A 486 -21.41 8.74 -25.97
C CYS A 486 -20.68 9.59 -27.05
N ILE A 487 -19.60 9.08 -27.68
CA ILE A 487 -18.87 9.76 -28.77
C ILE A 487 -18.80 8.85 -30.02
N PRO A 488 -19.74 8.97 -30.99
CA PRO A 488 -19.54 8.38 -32.30
C PRO A 488 -18.44 9.15 -33.03
N GLY A 489 -17.33 8.45 -33.33
CA GLY A 489 -16.19 8.97 -34.09
C GLY A 489 -15.13 9.62 -33.21
N ARG A 490 -14.24 8.80 -32.62
CA ARG A 490 -13.01 9.31 -31.98
C ARG A 490 -11.99 9.64 -33.07
N PRO A 491 -11.54 10.90 -33.23
CA PRO A 491 -10.31 11.13 -33.95
C PRO A 491 -9.14 10.77 -33.03
N LYS A 492 -8.11 10.10 -33.58
CA LYS A 492 -6.83 9.95 -32.89
C LYS A 492 -6.09 11.28 -33.00
N PHE A 493 -5.91 12.00 -31.89
CA PHE A 493 -5.14 13.25 -31.85
C PHE A 493 -3.84 13.05 -31.07
N PRO A 494 -2.75 13.75 -31.46
CA PRO A 494 -1.41 13.49 -30.95
C PRO A 494 -1.25 13.86 -29.46
N GLN A 495 -0.36 13.15 -28.78
CA GLN A 495 -0.04 13.24 -27.34
C GLN A 495 0.47 14.60 -26.84
N LEU A 496 0.56 15.62 -27.69
CA LEU A 496 1.16 16.93 -27.41
C LEU A 496 0.28 17.87 -26.56
N ALA A 497 -0.96 17.48 -26.22
CA ALA A 497 -1.88 18.28 -25.40
C ALA A 497 -1.78 18.02 -23.88
N TYR A 498 -0.87 17.14 -23.44
CA TYR A 498 -0.75 16.72 -22.03
C TYR A 498 -0.05 17.74 -21.13
N TYR A 499 0.63 18.75 -21.69
CA TYR A 499 1.47 19.71 -20.97
C TYR A 499 1.15 21.17 -21.35
N ALA A 500 -0.12 21.50 -21.57
CA ALA A 500 -0.52 22.89 -21.78
C ALA A 500 -0.35 23.68 -20.48
N ASP A 501 0.19 24.89 -20.58
CA ASP A 501 0.21 25.85 -19.48
C ASP A 501 -1.09 26.66 -19.50
N PRO A 502 -1.99 26.48 -18.53
CA PRO A 502 -3.29 27.15 -18.52
C PRO A 502 -3.24 28.60 -18.03
N ALA A 503 -2.08 29.06 -17.54
CA ALA A 503 -1.85 30.39 -16.99
C ALA A 503 -1.00 31.29 -17.90
N ALA A 504 -0.48 30.76 -19.01
CA ALA A 504 0.22 31.55 -20.00
C ALA A 504 -0.68 32.60 -20.68
N ASP A 505 -0.15 33.76 -20.99
CA ASP A 505 -0.90 34.91 -21.55
C ASP A 505 -1.60 34.62 -22.88
N ASP A 506 -1.16 33.60 -23.63
CA ASP A 506 -1.82 33.13 -24.86
C ASP A 506 -3.08 32.30 -24.60
N MET A 507 -3.36 31.96 -23.34
CA MET A 507 -4.58 31.30 -22.87
C MET A 507 -5.62 32.28 -22.31
N GLU A 508 -5.42 33.59 -22.46
CA GLU A 508 -6.30 34.65 -21.93
C GLU A 508 -7.76 34.48 -22.30
N GLU A 509 -8.04 34.10 -23.55
CA GLU A 509 -9.40 33.89 -24.04
C GLU A 509 -10.15 32.81 -23.25
N GLN A 510 -9.44 31.87 -22.61
CA GLN A 510 -10.05 30.84 -21.77
C GLN A 510 -10.12 31.26 -20.31
N PHE A 511 -8.99 31.64 -19.71
CA PHE A 511 -8.96 31.90 -18.28
C PHE A 511 -9.78 33.15 -17.91
N LYS A 512 -10.00 34.07 -18.84
CA LYS A 512 -10.80 35.27 -18.56
C LYS A 512 -12.24 34.95 -18.13
N ASP A 513 -12.79 33.85 -18.64
CA ASP A 513 -14.14 33.38 -18.31
C ASP A 513 -14.12 32.39 -17.13
N TYR A 514 -13.02 31.68 -16.92
CA TYR A 514 -12.90 30.66 -15.86
C TYR A 514 -12.53 31.24 -14.49
N LEU A 515 -11.63 32.22 -14.41
CA LEU A 515 -11.21 32.82 -13.14
C LEU A 515 -12.39 33.46 -12.35
N PRO A 516 -13.34 34.17 -12.98
CA PRO A 516 -14.53 34.66 -12.29
C PRO A 516 -15.41 33.54 -11.72
N LEU A 517 -15.47 32.37 -12.38
CA LEU A 517 -16.22 31.21 -11.86
C LEU A 517 -15.55 30.61 -10.63
N ILE A 518 -14.21 30.58 -10.58
CA ILE A 518 -13.45 30.14 -9.41
C ILE A 518 -13.67 31.12 -8.25
N ALA A 519 -13.48 32.42 -8.47
CA ALA A 519 -13.76 33.44 -7.45
C ALA A 519 -15.22 33.39 -6.98
N GLY A 520 -16.16 33.13 -7.90
CA GLY A 520 -17.59 33.00 -7.63
C GLY A 520 -18.00 31.82 -6.75
N LEU A 521 -17.10 30.85 -6.52
CA LEU A 521 -17.26 29.79 -5.51
C LEU A 521 -17.02 30.29 -4.08
N GLY A 522 -16.39 31.46 -3.91
CA GLY A 522 -15.80 31.87 -2.63
C GLY A 522 -14.38 31.34 -2.41
N ALA A 523 -13.76 30.76 -3.46
CA ALA A 523 -12.36 30.35 -3.44
C ALA A 523 -11.43 31.58 -3.44
N ASN A 524 -10.28 31.44 -2.78
CA ASN A 524 -9.22 32.46 -2.72
C ASN A 524 -7.85 31.94 -3.18
N VAL A 525 -7.72 30.66 -3.50
CA VAL A 525 -6.47 30.05 -3.99
C VAL A 525 -6.73 29.24 -5.27
N ILE A 526 -5.83 29.35 -6.23
CA ILE A 526 -5.74 28.48 -7.39
C ILE A 526 -4.48 27.63 -7.27
N ARG A 527 -4.58 26.33 -7.54
CA ARG A 527 -3.41 25.46 -7.68
C ARG A 527 -3.18 25.10 -9.14
N LEU A 528 -2.00 25.45 -9.65
CA LEU A 528 -1.53 25.07 -10.98
C LEU A 528 -0.67 23.80 -10.92
N TYR A 529 -0.59 23.08 -12.03
CA TYR A 529 0.15 21.81 -12.14
C TYR A 529 1.22 21.82 -13.23
N ASN A 530 1.13 22.75 -14.17
CA ASN A 530 2.09 22.89 -15.24
C ASN A 530 2.30 24.37 -15.59
N ILE A 531 3.56 24.73 -15.82
CA ILE A 531 4.02 26.08 -16.17
C ILE A 531 5.05 25.96 -17.28
N ASP A 532 4.88 26.78 -18.32
CA ASP A 532 5.87 27.02 -19.36
C ASP A 532 6.71 28.25 -18.97
N PRO A 533 7.91 28.07 -18.37
CA PRO A 533 8.76 29.17 -17.94
C PRO A 533 9.27 30.08 -19.07
N GLU A 534 9.04 29.73 -20.34
CA GLU A 534 9.41 30.56 -21.48
C GLU A 534 8.28 31.53 -21.89
N LYS A 535 7.06 31.33 -21.39
CA LYS A 535 5.91 32.20 -21.65
C LYS A 535 5.68 33.21 -20.54
N SER A 536 4.98 34.31 -20.86
CA SER A 536 4.53 35.31 -19.89
C SER A 536 3.23 34.86 -19.22
N HIS A 537 3.07 35.20 -17.95
CA HIS A 537 1.90 34.88 -17.11
C HIS A 537 1.24 36.12 -16.50
N ARG A 538 1.61 37.30 -17.00
CA ARG A 538 1.24 38.59 -16.42
C ARG A 538 -0.27 38.75 -16.36
N LYS A 539 -0.97 38.49 -17.46
CA LYS A 539 -2.41 38.70 -17.59
C LYS A 539 -3.18 37.80 -16.63
N PHE A 540 -2.76 36.54 -16.52
CA PHE A 540 -3.35 35.59 -15.58
C PHE A 540 -3.18 36.06 -14.12
N MET A 541 -1.95 36.44 -13.73
CA MET A 541 -1.65 36.87 -12.38
C MET A 541 -2.37 38.18 -12.01
N GLU A 542 -2.41 39.16 -12.92
CA GLU A 542 -3.13 40.44 -12.73
C GLU A 542 -4.65 40.21 -12.62
N GLN A 543 -5.23 39.36 -13.47
CA GLN A 543 -6.66 39.05 -13.40
C GLN A 543 -7.00 38.27 -12.11
N ALA A 544 -6.21 37.25 -11.76
CA ALA A 544 -6.38 36.52 -10.51
C ALA A 544 -6.31 37.47 -9.30
N ALA A 545 -5.32 38.38 -9.28
CA ALA A 545 -5.19 39.40 -8.23
C ALA A 545 -6.42 40.31 -8.15
N SER A 546 -6.96 40.76 -9.29
CA SER A 546 -8.15 41.62 -9.34
C SER A 546 -9.40 40.95 -8.75
N LEU A 547 -9.44 39.61 -8.75
CA LEU A 547 -10.49 38.78 -8.19
C LEU A 547 -10.21 38.30 -6.76
N GLY A 548 -9.10 38.73 -6.15
CA GLY A 548 -8.69 38.29 -4.81
C GLY A 548 -8.14 36.86 -4.76
N LEU A 549 -7.71 36.31 -5.90
CA LEU A 549 -7.18 34.96 -6.02
C LEU A 549 -5.65 34.94 -5.92
N TYR A 550 -5.17 34.09 -5.02
CA TYR A 550 -3.77 33.72 -4.87
C TYR A 550 -3.45 32.48 -5.70
N VAL A 551 -2.20 32.32 -6.12
CA VAL A 551 -1.79 31.25 -7.05
C VAL A 551 -0.65 30.42 -6.45
N MET A 552 -0.87 29.11 -6.34
CA MET A 552 0.11 28.10 -5.99
C MET A 552 0.74 27.55 -7.29
N VAL A 553 2.06 27.72 -7.41
CA VAL A 553 2.79 27.57 -8.68
C VAL A 553 3.76 26.38 -8.59
N PRO A 554 3.69 25.39 -9.49
CA PRO A 554 4.61 24.25 -9.48
C PRO A 554 5.99 24.64 -10.00
N LEU A 555 7.05 24.08 -9.39
CA LEU A 555 8.42 24.23 -9.88
C LEU A 555 8.87 23.06 -10.76
N THR A 556 8.16 21.94 -10.67
CA THR A 556 8.35 20.76 -11.51
C THR A 556 7.42 20.84 -12.72
N ARG A 557 7.89 20.40 -13.88
CA ARG A 557 7.07 20.29 -15.08
C ARG A 557 6.29 18.96 -15.11
N GLY A 558 5.09 18.99 -15.67
CA GLY A 558 4.19 17.85 -15.80
C GLY A 558 3.38 17.50 -14.55
N ASP A 559 2.17 16.99 -14.75
CA ASP A 559 1.16 16.70 -13.72
C ASP A 559 1.70 15.88 -12.52
N TRP A 560 2.74 15.08 -12.74
CA TRP A 560 3.29 14.14 -11.75
C TRP A 560 4.63 14.56 -11.14
N GLY A 561 5.16 15.73 -11.50
CA GLY A 561 6.34 16.33 -10.87
C GLY A 561 7.56 15.39 -10.72
N PHE A 562 7.87 14.59 -11.74
CA PHE A 562 8.90 13.55 -11.69
C PHE A 562 10.26 14.07 -11.21
N LEU A 563 10.79 13.47 -10.15
CA LEU A 563 12.16 13.69 -9.65
C LEU A 563 12.89 12.35 -9.56
N PRO A 564 14.06 12.19 -10.20
CA PRO A 564 14.78 10.93 -10.17
C PRO A 564 15.41 10.67 -8.80
N ALA A 565 15.54 9.39 -8.45
CA ALA A 565 16.28 8.90 -7.29
C ALA A 565 17.81 9.02 -7.49
N LEU A 566 18.28 10.25 -7.73
CA LEU A 566 19.69 10.59 -7.91
C LEU A 566 20.10 11.64 -6.87
N PRO A 567 21.38 11.67 -6.46
CA PRO A 567 21.87 12.76 -5.62
C PRO A 567 21.86 14.10 -6.38
N SER A 568 21.81 15.21 -5.66
CA SER A 568 22.10 16.53 -6.24
C SER A 568 23.61 16.63 -6.53
N PRO A 569 24.03 17.23 -7.67
CA PRO A 569 23.20 17.90 -8.68
C PRO A 569 22.68 16.97 -9.80
N GLN A 570 23.00 15.66 -9.77
CA GLN A 570 22.63 14.71 -10.83
C GLN A 570 21.11 14.53 -10.98
N CYS A 571 20.33 14.86 -9.94
CA CYS A 571 18.88 14.83 -10.00
C CYS A 571 18.25 15.99 -10.78
N TYR A 572 19.04 17.01 -11.16
CA TYR A 572 18.65 18.05 -12.11
C TYR A 572 18.94 17.58 -13.54
N PHE A 573 18.25 16.53 -13.96
CA PHE A 573 18.36 16.00 -15.32
C PHE A 573 17.71 16.96 -16.33
N GLU A 574 18.18 16.94 -17.57
CA GLU A 574 17.51 17.61 -18.69
C GLU A 574 16.21 16.88 -19.00
N ASP A 575 15.12 17.63 -19.16
CA ASP A 575 13.80 17.06 -19.47
C ASP A 575 13.92 16.07 -20.65
N LEU A 576 13.37 14.86 -20.48
CA LEU A 576 13.43 13.83 -21.52
C LEU A 576 12.77 14.35 -22.82
N PRO A 577 13.27 13.95 -24.00
CA PRO A 577 12.72 14.40 -25.30
C PRO A 577 11.22 14.12 -25.52
N ASP A 578 10.62 13.23 -24.72
CA ASP A 578 9.20 12.85 -24.80
C ASP A 578 8.23 13.93 -24.31
N TYR A 579 8.72 15.05 -23.75
CA TYR A 579 7.91 16.14 -23.20
C TYR A 579 7.76 17.36 -24.14
N GLY A 580 8.13 17.24 -25.41
CA GLY A 580 7.83 18.25 -26.44
C GLY A 580 8.64 19.54 -26.37
N HIS A 581 9.51 19.70 -25.37
CA HIS A 581 10.42 20.84 -25.24
C HIS A 581 11.86 20.34 -25.06
N VAL A 582 12.79 20.96 -25.79
CA VAL A 582 14.19 20.54 -25.85
C VAL A 582 15.02 21.47 -24.97
N GLY A 583 15.68 20.95 -23.93
CA GLY A 583 16.96 21.50 -23.46
C GLY A 583 17.02 22.29 -22.14
N LEU A 584 15.97 22.35 -21.31
CA LEU A 584 16.08 22.89 -19.95
C LEU A 584 16.11 21.76 -18.90
N ASN A 585 17.05 21.85 -17.96
CA ASN A 585 17.04 20.98 -16.78
C ASN A 585 16.14 21.57 -15.69
N LEU A 586 15.70 20.72 -14.76
CA LEU A 586 14.81 21.08 -13.67
C LEU A 586 15.24 22.33 -12.88
N LEU A 587 16.53 22.46 -12.55
CA LEU A 587 17.02 23.60 -11.77
C LEU A 587 16.88 24.91 -12.55
N THR A 588 17.20 24.91 -13.85
CA THR A 588 17.03 26.07 -14.71
C THR A 588 15.56 26.43 -14.88
N SER A 589 14.69 25.45 -15.13
CA SER A 589 13.25 25.66 -15.22
C SER A 589 12.68 26.26 -13.94
N ALA A 590 13.02 25.71 -12.77
CA ALA A 590 12.56 26.22 -11.48
C ALA A 590 13.02 27.67 -11.23
N LYS A 591 14.26 28.02 -11.59
CA LYS A 591 14.76 29.41 -11.49
C LYS A 591 13.96 30.38 -12.36
N LEU A 592 13.67 30.01 -13.61
CA LEU A 592 12.87 30.85 -14.51
C LEU A 592 11.45 31.05 -13.98
N ILE A 593 10.82 30.00 -13.42
CA ILE A 593 9.51 30.12 -12.76
C ILE A 593 9.61 31.07 -11.55
N VAL A 594 10.63 30.91 -10.70
CA VAL A 594 10.84 31.81 -9.55
C VAL A 594 11.05 33.26 -10.00
N ASP A 595 11.86 33.51 -11.04
CA ASP A 595 12.10 34.84 -11.60
C ASP A 595 10.78 35.51 -12.04
N GLN A 596 9.92 34.75 -12.74
CA GLN A 596 8.66 35.28 -13.25
C GLN A 596 7.63 35.54 -12.14
N PHE A 597 7.47 34.61 -11.20
CA PHE A 597 6.34 34.63 -10.27
C PHE A 597 6.64 35.35 -8.95
N SER A 598 7.90 35.50 -8.54
CA SER A 598 8.23 36.11 -7.24
C SER A 598 7.84 37.60 -7.13
N GLN A 599 7.64 38.27 -8.27
CA GLN A 599 7.25 39.68 -8.32
C GLN A 599 5.78 39.93 -7.94
N TYR A 600 4.90 38.93 -8.06
CA TYR A 600 3.47 39.12 -7.81
C TYR A 600 3.14 38.89 -6.33
N GLU A 601 2.34 39.80 -5.75
CA GLU A 601 1.90 39.71 -4.36
C GLU A 601 0.98 38.51 -4.11
N ASN A 602 0.22 38.11 -5.13
CA ASN A 602 -0.68 36.98 -5.10
C ASN A 602 -0.02 35.64 -5.43
N THR A 603 1.29 35.57 -5.63
CA THR A 603 2.01 34.29 -5.64
C THR A 603 2.01 33.72 -4.22
N PHE A 604 1.20 32.68 -4.02
CA PHE A 604 0.90 32.08 -2.72
C PHE A 604 2.08 31.28 -2.18
N MET A 605 2.48 30.25 -2.94
CA MET A 605 3.51 29.28 -2.61
C MET A 605 4.03 28.63 -3.88
N PHE A 606 5.28 28.20 -3.86
CA PHE A 606 5.85 27.34 -4.89
C PHE A 606 5.79 25.88 -4.47
N VAL A 607 5.27 25.01 -5.34
CA VAL A 607 5.20 23.55 -5.10
C VAL A 607 6.49 22.91 -5.62
N VAL A 608 7.33 22.42 -4.70
CA VAL A 608 8.67 21.87 -5.03
C VAL A 608 8.57 20.47 -5.65
N GLY A 609 7.48 19.75 -5.39
CA GLY A 609 7.20 18.44 -5.97
C GLY A 609 5.81 17.96 -5.61
N ASN A 610 5.28 17.07 -6.43
CA ASN A 610 3.95 16.49 -6.28
C ASN A 610 4.03 14.97 -6.36
N GLU A 611 3.77 14.28 -5.24
CA GLU A 611 3.70 12.81 -5.15
C GLU A 611 4.87 12.07 -5.83
N ILE A 612 6.11 12.52 -5.61
CA ILE A 612 7.28 12.04 -6.39
C ILE A 612 7.52 10.52 -6.27
N ASP A 613 6.96 9.87 -5.26
CA ASP A 613 7.01 8.43 -5.02
C ASP A 613 5.81 7.66 -5.61
N HIS A 614 5.05 8.25 -6.54
CA HIS A 614 3.94 7.58 -7.27
C HIS A 614 4.41 6.46 -8.21
N LEU A 615 5.64 6.53 -8.73
CA LEU A 615 6.21 5.48 -9.58
C LEU A 615 6.97 4.47 -8.72
N ASP A 616 6.49 3.23 -8.70
CA ASP A 616 7.11 2.06 -8.05
C ASP A 616 8.60 1.82 -8.42
N ARG A 617 9.12 2.51 -9.45
CA ARG A 617 10.51 2.43 -9.89
C ARG A 617 11.48 3.36 -9.15
N GLN A 618 11.00 4.37 -8.40
CA GLN A 618 11.86 5.39 -7.75
C GLN A 618 11.74 5.42 -6.21
N GLY A 619 10.53 5.24 -5.67
CA GLY A 619 10.29 5.15 -4.21
C GLY A 619 10.84 6.34 -3.40
N TYR A 620 11.18 6.10 -2.13
CA TYR A 620 11.65 7.14 -1.19
C TYR A 620 13.01 7.77 -1.56
N ALA A 621 13.74 7.23 -2.52
CA ALA A 621 15.09 7.68 -2.87
C ALA A 621 15.09 9.03 -3.63
N ALA A 622 13.94 9.53 -4.06
CA ALA A 622 13.80 10.83 -4.72
C ALA A 622 13.63 12.02 -3.74
N TYR A 623 13.24 11.77 -2.48
CA TYR A 623 13.06 12.83 -1.47
C TYR A 623 14.31 13.68 -1.17
N PRO A 624 15.55 13.14 -1.20
CA PRO A 624 16.76 13.97 -1.13
C PRO A 624 16.84 15.02 -2.24
N CYS A 625 16.34 14.74 -3.44
CA CYS A 625 16.30 15.73 -4.52
C CYS A 625 15.28 16.84 -4.24
N VAL A 626 14.12 16.52 -3.63
CA VAL A 626 13.15 17.53 -3.17
C VAL A 626 13.81 18.49 -2.18
N LYS A 627 14.56 17.97 -1.19
CA LYS A 627 15.30 18.81 -0.24
C LYS A 627 16.37 19.66 -0.92
N ALA A 628 17.08 19.10 -1.90
CA ALA A 628 18.08 19.84 -2.67
C ALA A 628 17.45 20.99 -3.47
N LEU A 629 16.34 20.74 -4.18
CA LEU A 629 15.62 21.78 -4.92
C LEU A 629 15.05 22.84 -3.97
N THR A 630 14.51 22.43 -2.82
CA THR A 630 14.04 23.35 -1.76
C THR A 630 15.16 24.28 -1.31
N ARG A 631 16.31 23.71 -0.93
CA ARG A 631 17.51 24.46 -0.54
C ARG A 631 17.95 25.44 -1.61
N ASP A 632 18.04 24.97 -2.84
CA ASP A 632 18.58 25.76 -3.94
C ASP A 632 17.61 26.90 -4.33
N MET A 633 16.30 26.69 -4.25
CA MET A 633 15.28 27.73 -4.49
C MET A 633 15.18 28.74 -3.35
N HIS A 634 15.29 28.33 -2.09
CA HIS A 634 15.42 29.28 -0.97
C HIS A 634 16.63 30.19 -1.13
N ARG A 635 17.79 29.60 -1.46
CA ARG A 635 19.02 30.35 -1.71
C ARG A 635 18.92 31.24 -2.93
N TYR A 636 18.26 30.78 -3.99
CA TYR A 636 18.07 31.56 -5.21
C TYR A 636 17.19 32.79 -4.98
N GLN A 637 16.01 32.63 -4.34
CA GLN A 637 15.16 33.75 -3.97
C GLN A 637 15.93 34.79 -3.14
N LYS A 638 16.73 34.35 -2.17
CA LYS A 638 17.57 35.22 -1.35
C LYS A 638 18.66 35.93 -2.15
N ALA A 639 19.33 35.21 -3.05
CA ALA A 639 20.43 35.75 -3.85
C ALA A 639 19.97 36.82 -4.85
N GLU A 640 18.79 36.64 -5.46
CA GLU A 640 18.20 37.61 -6.37
C GLU A 640 17.47 38.77 -5.66
N GLY A 641 17.36 38.71 -4.32
CA GLY A 641 16.67 39.73 -3.53
C GLY A 641 15.14 39.71 -3.71
N TYR A 642 14.58 38.57 -4.10
CA TYR A 642 13.14 38.39 -4.22
C TYR A 642 12.46 38.34 -2.86
N ARG A 643 11.16 38.66 -2.86
CA ARG A 643 10.28 38.35 -1.72
C ARG A 643 10.38 36.85 -1.44
N LYS A 644 10.49 36.46 -0.17
CA LYS A 644 10.42 35.04 0.23
C LYS A 644 9.00 34.53 -0.01
N VAL A 645 8.78 33.86 -1.13
CA VAL A 645 7.58 33.04 -1.40
C VAL A 645 7.80 31.67 -0.75
N PRO A 646 6.86 31.19 0.09
CA PRO A 646 7.01 29.90 0.75
C PRO A 646 7.12 28.73 -0.23
N LEU A 647 7.95 27.74 0.13
CA LEU A 647 8.07 26.48 -0.59
C LEU A 647 7.24 25.37 0.09
N ILE A 648 6.34 24.72 -0.64
CA ILE A 648 5.50 23.61 -0.17
C ILE A 648 5.82 22.33 -0.94
N TYR A 649 5.75 21.17 -0.28
CA TYR A 649 5.71 19.87 -0.96
C TYR A 649 4.30 19.29 -0.90
N SER A 650 3.82 18.71 -2.00
CA SER A 650 2.50 18.08 -2.09
C SER A 650 2.65 16.56 -2.11
N ASN A 651 2.23 15.89 -1.04
CA ASN A 651 2.40 14.45 -0.89
C ASN A 651 1.10 13.68 -1.12
N LYS A 652 1.16 12.44 -1.62
CA LYS A 652 -0.02 11.56 -1.65
C LYS A 652 -0.37 11.08 -0.25
N ASP A 653 -1.66 10.86 -0.01
CA ASP A 653 -2.09 10.24 1.23
C ASP A 653 -1.95 8.70 1.20
N GLN A 654 -0.81 8.19 1.64
CA GLN A 654 -0.57 6.75 1.82
C GLN A 654 -1.13 6.18 3.14
N GLY A 655 -1.65 7.04 4.02
CA GLY A 655 -2.08 6.66 5.37
C GLY A 655 -0.95 6.22 6.30
N GLY A 656 -1.30 6.02 7.58
CA GLY A 656 -0.39 5.47 8.59
C GLY A 656 0.87 6.29 8.86
N GLN A 657 1.91 5.62 9.37
CA GLN A 657 3.18 6.25 9.78
C GLN A 657 3.98 6.82 8.61
N VAL A 658 3.86 6.24 7.41
CA VAL A 658 4.56 6.69 6.21
C VAL A 658 4.29 8.18 5.92
N ARG A 659 3.03 8.60 6.10
CA ARG A 659 2.61 9.99 5.94
C ARG A 659 3.39 10.93 6.87
N LEU A 660 3.61 10.53 8.12
CA LEU A 660 4.36 11.30 9.11
C LEU A 660 5.85 11.32 8.78
N ASP A 661 6.43 10.17 8.44
CA ASP A 661 7.86 10.05 8.17
C ASP A 661 8.28 10.96 7.01
N ILE A 662 7.46 11.05 5.95
CA ILE A 662 7.70 11.96 4.82
C ILE A 662 7.58 13.43 5.25
N ALA A 663 6.53 13.75 6.03
CA ALA A 663 6.31 15.11 6.51
C ALA A 663 7.46 15.59 7.41
N GLU A 664 7.89 14.76 8.35
CA GLU A 664 9.03 15.02 9.25
C GLU A 664 10.32 15.15 8.45
N TYR A 665 10.60 14.25 7.50
CA TYR A 665 11.82 14.30 6.70
C TYR A 665 11.93 15.58 5.85
N LEU A 666 10.83 16.00 5.22
CA LEU A 666 10.85 17.17 4.35
C LEU A 666 10.85 18.49 5.14
N THR A 667 10.30 18.51 6.35
CA THR A 667 10.25 19.71 7.20
C THR A 667 11.37 19.80 8.22
N CYS A 668 12.15 18.74 8.45
CA CYS A 668 13.34 18.80 9.30
C CYS A 668 14.49 19.49 8.57
N GLU A 669 15.34 20.16 9.34
CA GLU A 669 16.56 20.80 8.86
C GLU A 669 17.69 19.78 8.98
N LEU A 670 18.29 19.37 7.85
CA LEU A 670 19.38 18.38 7.87
C LEU A 670 20.74 19.07 7.98
N GLU A 671 21.01 20.00 7.07
CA GLU A 671 22.26 20.75 6.97
C GLU A 671 22.03 22.25 7.12
N SER A 672 20.88 22.75 6.66
CA SER A 672 20.52 24.17 6.69
C SER A 672 19.01 24.36 6.84
N PRO A 673 18.54 25.44 7.48
CA PRO A 673 17.14 25.83 7.43
C PRO A 673 16.58 25.95 6.01
N ASP A 674 17.44 26.20 5.01
CA ASP A 674 17.06 26.28 3.60
C ASP A 674 16.58 24.93 3.03
N ASP A 675 17.02 23.78 3.58
CA ASP A 675 16.70 22.45 3.01
C ASP A 675 15.35 21.86 3.47
N ALA A 676 14.69 22.54 4.41
CA ALA A 676 13.36 22.21 4.88
C ALA A 676 12.31 22.95 4.08
N VAL A 677 11.23 22.28 3.68
CA VAL A 677 10.08 22.96 3.08
C VAL A 677 9.41 23.86 4.13
N ASP A 678 8.89 25.01 3.69
CA ASP A 678 8.23 25.96 4.57
C ASP A 678 6.84 25.47 5.00
N ALA A 679 6.17 24.65 4.18
CA ALA A 679 4.87 24.06 4.45
C ALA A 679 4.77 22.63 3.90
N PHE A 680 3.83 21.85 4.42
CA PHE A 680 3.56 20.48 3.97
C PHE A 680 2.12 20.33 3.46
N GLY A 681 1.97 19.69 2.31
CA GLY A 681 0.71 19.44 1.64
C GLY A 681 0.37 17.96 1.56
N LEU A 682 -0.91 17.62 1.69
CA LEU A 682 -1.43 16.29 1.36
C LEU A 682 -2.53 16.33 0.30
N ASN A 683 -2.47 15.39 -0.64
CA ASN A 683 -3.54 15.07 -1.56
C ASN A 683 -4.44 13.99 -0.91
N VAL A 684 -5.59 14.42 -0.38
CA VAL A 684 -6.44 13.62 0.52
C VAL A 684 -7.78 13.26 -0.11
N TYR A 685 -7.91 12.00 -0.50
CA TYR A 685 -9.13 11.44 -1.12
C TYR A 685 -9.81 10.36 -0.27
N SER A 686 -9.47 10.26 1.02
CA SER A 686 -9.99 9.22 1.90
C SER A 686 -11.45 9.41 2.33
N TRP A 687 -11.99 10.64 2.27
CA TRP A 687 -13.40 10.93 2.59
C TRP A 687 -14.25 10.94 1.32
N CYS A 688 -15.09 9.93 1.14
CA CYS A 688 -15.99 9.77 0.00
C CYS A 688 -17.47 9.85 0.41
N ASP A 689 -18.31 10.40 -0.47
CA ASP A 689 -19.76 10.45 -0.27
C ASP A 689 -20.42 9.13 -0.69
N PRO A 690 -21.48 8.66 0.00
CA PRO A 690 -22.06 9.15 1.25
C PRO A 690 -21.48 8.43 2.49
N GLU A 691 -20.29 7.84 2.39
CA GLU A 691 -19.77 6.88 3.38
C GLU A 691 -19.64 7.47 4.79
N TYR A 692 -19.28 8.75 4.87
CA TYR A 692 -19.00 9.44 6.14
C TYR A 692 -19.97 10.60 6.41
N VAL A 693 -21.22 10.47 5.96
CA VAL A 693 -22.31 11.35 6.40
C VAL A 693 -23.28 10.59 7.31
N ASP A 694 -23.93 11.31 8.24
CA ASP A 694 -24.95 10.72 9.09
C ASP A 694 -26.30 10.58 8.36
N GLY A 695 -27.31 10.03 9.04
CA GLY A 695 -28.66 9.83 8.46
C GLY A 695 -29.38 11.12 8.04
N THR A 696 -28.82 12.29 8.30
CA THR A 696 -29.31 13.61 7.86
C THR A 696 -28.50 14.21 6.70
N GLY A 697 -27.40 13.57 6.31
CA GLY A 697 -26.46 14.06 5.31
C GLY A 697 -25.35 14.96 5.87
N ALA A 698 -25.28 15.13 7.20
CA ALA A 698 -24.24 15.94 7.84
C ALA A 698 -22.93 15.16 8.00
N ALA A 699 -21.79 15.88 7.99
CA ALA A 699 -20.47 15.27 8.05
C ALA A 699 -20.22 14.52 9.38
N ASN A 700 -19.97 13.22 9.29
CA ASN A 700 -19.69 12.39 10.46
C ASN A 700 -18.18 12.31 10.76
N PHE A 701 -17.64 13.42 11.28
CA PHE A 701 -16.20 13.57 11.54
C PHE A 701 -15.61 12.51 12.48
N GLN A 702 -16.37 12.03 13.47
CA GLN A 702 -15.86 11.08 14.47
C GLN A 702 -15.44 9.75 13.84
N TYR A 703 -16.12 9.33 12.78
CA TYR A 703 -15.87 8.06 12.10
C TYR A 703 -15.17 8.23 10.76
N SER A 704 -14.81 9.46 10.40
CA SER A 704 -14.12 9.72 9.14
C SER A 704 -12.63 9.38 9.22
N PRO A 705 -11.99 9.07 8.08
CA PRO A 705 -10.56 8.78 8.04
C PRO A 705 -9.69 9.99 8.39
N TYR A 706 -10.27 11.18 8.52
CA TYR A 706 -9.54 12.39 8.92
C TYR A 706 -9.11 12.34 10.39
N GLN A 707 -9.68 11.46 11.22
CA GLN A 707 -9.19 11.24 12.58
C GLN A 707 -7.70 10.88 12.60
N ASP A 708 -7.22 10.10 11.62
CA ASP A 708 -5.81 9.75 11.50
C ASP A 708 -4.95 10.95 11.12
N ILE A 709 -5.48 11.86 10.28
CA ILE A 709 -4.80 13.12 9.93
C ILE A 709 -4.68 14.01 11.16
N VAL A 710 -5.76 14.15 11.95
CA VAL A 710 -5.76 14.96 13.19
C VAL A 710 -4.70 14.45 14.15
N ARG A 711 -4.63 13.13 14.39
CA ARG A 711 -3.63 12.54 15.30
C ARG A 711 -2.19 12.84 14.89
N HIS A 712 -1.95 12.95 13.58
CA HIS A 712 -0.61 13.17 13.02
C HIS A 712 -0.25 14.65 12.94
N PHE A 713 -1.19 15.52 12.56
CA PHE A 713 -0.90 16.90 12.19
C PHE A 713 -1.42 17.98 13.16
N ALA A 714 -2.21 17.64 14.18
CA ALA A 714 -2.73 18.63 15.12
C ALA A 714 -1.64 19.42 15.86
N SER A 715 -0.48 18.79 16.10
CA SER A 715 0.69 19.42 16.71
C SER A 715 1.84 19.67 15.73
N PHE A 716 1.57 19.66 14.42
CA PHE A 716 2.62 19.86 13.42
C PHE A 716 3.16 21.29 13.45
N SER A 717 4.48 21.43 13.29
CA SER A 717 5.21 22.66 13.55
C SER A 717 5.25 23.63 12.37
N LYS A 718 4.88 23.17 11.18
CA LYS A 718 4.82 23.97 9.94
C LYS A 718 3.36 24.09 9.46
N PRO A 719 3.03 25.09 8.63
CA PRO A 719 1.75 25.13 7.94
C PRO A 719 1.47 23.82 7.20
N PHE A 720 0.27 23.31 7.43
CA PHE A 720 -0.21 22.07 6.85
C PHE A 720 -1.49 22.32 6.06
N LEU A 721 -1.57 21.84 4.82
CA LEU A 721 -2.71 22.05 3.94
C LEU A 721 -3.11 20.76 3.23
N PHE A 722 -4.38 20.65 2.84
CA PHE A 722 -4.75 19.70 1.81
C PHE A 722 -4.49 20.33 0.46
N THR A 723 -3.41 19.92 -0.20
CA THR A 723 -3.05 20.40 -1.53
C THR A 723 -3.97 19.84 -2.61
N GLU A 724 -4.70 18.76 -2.31
CA GLU A 724 -5.89 18.29 -3.03
C GLU A 724 -6.87 17.65 -2.04
N PHE A 725 -8.17 17.76 -2.31
CA PHE A 725 -9.18 16.92 -1.68
C PHE A 725 -10.45 16.79 -2.54
N GLY A 726 -11.29 15.83 -2.18
CA GLY A 726 -12.62 15.63 -2.76
C GLY A 726 -12.75 14.33 -3.50
N CYS A 727 -12.84 13.21 -2.79
CA CYS A 727 -13.12 11.91 -3.40
C CYS A 727 -14.38 11.95 -4.26
N ASN A 728 -14.34 11.34 -5.45
CA ASN A 728 -15.48 11.26 -6.37
C ASN A 728 -16.14 9.87 -6.45
N ILE A 729 -15.64 8.89 -5.69
CA ILE A 729 -16.24 7.55 -5.60
C ILE A 729 -17.66 7.69 -5.08
N GLY A 730 -18.63 7.04 -5.75
CA GLY A 730 -20.04 7.04 -5.36
C GLY A 730 -20.80 8.34 -5.66
N SER A 731 -20.11 9.39 -6.13
CA SER A 731 -20.69 10.74 -6.29
C SER A 731 -21.37 10.96 -7.65
N PHE A 732 -20.92 10.27 -8.70
CA PHE A 732 -21.47 10.40 -10.04
C PHE A 732 -22.27 9.14 -10.44
N LYS A 733 -23.48 9.36 -10.97
CA LYS A 733 -24.23 8.34 -11.70
C LYS A 733 -24.12 8.66 -13.18
N TRP A 734 -23.37 7.84 -13.92
CA TRP A 734 -23.26 7.94 -15.37
C TRP A 734 -24.61 7.71 -16.05
N GLU A 735 -25.35 8.79 -16.25
CA GLU A 735 -26.53 8.85 -17.10
C GLU A 735 -26.27 9.87 -18.21
N CYS A 736 -25.60 9.45 -19.30
CA CYS A 736 -25.50 10.27 -20.51
C CYS A 736 -26.92 10.63 -21.00
N PRO A 737 -27.18 11.87 -21.45
CA PRO A 737 -26.26 13.01 -21.61
C PRO A 737 -26.23 13.99 -20.42
N ASP A 738 -26.95 13.72 -19.34
CA ASP A 738 -27.33 14.76 -18.38
C ASP A 738 -26.33 15.01 -17.24
N TYR A 739 -25.32 14.14 -17.07
CA TYR A 739 -24.32 14.19 -15.98
C TYR A 739 -25.00 14.49 -14.63
N ARG A 740 -25.73 13.51 -14.10
CA ARG A 740 -26.52 13.67 -12.87
C ARG A 740 -25.72 13.22 -11.64
N GLY A 741 -25.75 14.02 -10.59
CA GLY A 741 -25.01 13.78 -9.35
C GLY A 741 -23.73 14.59 -9.26
N GLY A 742 -23.18 14.63 -8.05
CA GLY A 742 -21.99 15.39 -7.73
C GLY A 742 -21.61 15.18 -6.28
N ARG A 743 -20.37 15.58 -5.95
CA ARG A 743 -19.88 15.58 -4.58
C ARG A 743 -20.64 16.61 -3.76
N THR A 744 -20.99 16.26 -2.52
CA THR A 744 -21.69 17.15 -1.59
C THR A 744 -20.73 17.89 -0.66
N TRP A 745 -19.45 17.51 -0.66
CA TRP A 745 -18.35 18.18 0.04
C TRP A 745 -18.51 18.30 1.57
N PRO A 746 -19.08 17.32 2.28
CA PRO A 746 -19.34 17.41 3.73
C PRO A 746 -18.07 17.69 4.55
N GLN A 747 -16.91 17.23 4.08
CA GLN A 747 -15.61 17.45 4.69
C GLN A 747 -15.19 18.94 4.78
N VAL A 748 -15.73 19.83 3.94
CA VAL A 748 -15.37 21.26 3.95
C VAL A 748 -15.79 21.91 5.26
N SER A 749 -17.02 21.67 5.71
CA SER A 749 -17.51 22.17 7.01
C SER A 749 -16.61 21.74 8.17
N VAL A 750 -16.15 20.48 8.15
CA VAL A 750 -15.25 19.92 9.16
C VAL A 750 -13.88 20.58 9.12
N MET A 751 -13.34 20.83 7.93
CA MET A 751 -12.04 21.50 7.78
C MET A 751 -12.08 22.95 8.27
N LEU A 752 -13.18 23.66 8.00
CA LEU A 752 -13.36 25.07 8.37
C LEU A 752 -13.69 25.26 9.85
N ASP A 753 -14.29 24.28 10.51
CA ASP A 753 -14.71 24.35 11.92
C ASP A 753 -13.78 23.56 12.85
N LYS A 754 -13.63 22.24 12.62
CA LYS A 754 -13.00 21.33 13.58
C LYS A 754 -11.49 21.15 13.38
N MET A 755 -11.00 21.39 12.16
CA MET A 755 -9.58 21.23 11.82
C MET A 755 -8.88 22.56 11.57
N SER A 756 -9.62 23.66 11.60
CA SER A 756 -9.10 24.98 11.26
C SER A 756 -7.94 25.40 12.14
N ASP A 757 -7.81 24.85 13.35
CA ASP A 757 -6.74 25.19 14.30
C ASP A 757 -5.36 24.63 13.94
N PHE A 758 -5.26 23.69 13.00
CA PHE A 758 -3.97 23.15 12.53
C PHE A 758 -3.87 23.03 11.00
N VAL A 759 -5.00 22.90 10.29
CA VAL A 759 -5.05 22.97 8.82
C VAL A 759 -5.11 24.43 8.39
N SER A 760 -4.24 24.83 7.47
CA SER A 760 -4.15 26.19 6.90
C SER A 760 -4.93 26.34 5.59
N GLY A 761 -5.62 25.29 5.15
CA GLY A 761 -6.51 25.32 4.01
C GLY A 761 -6.58 24.01 3.22
N ALA A 762 -7.41 24.02 2.18
CA ALA A 762 -7.65 22.87 1.33
C ALA A 762 -7.95 23.29 -0.11
N VAL A 763 -7.49 22.52 -1.10
CA VAL A 763 -7.69 22.77 -2.54
C VAL A 763 -8.58 21.69 -3.14
N ALA A 764 -9.77 22.04 -3.61
CA ALA A 764 -10.70 21.10 -4.24
C ALA A 764 -10.17 20.65 -5.61
N PHE A 765 -10.12 19.34 -5.85
CA PHE A 765 -9.71 18.77 -7.14
C PHE A 765 -10.94 18.35 -7.96
N GLU A 766 -11.21 18.87 -9.16
CA GLU A 766 -10.55 19.96 -9.89
C GLU A 766 -11.57 20.81 -10.65
N PHE A 767 -11.15 21.92 -11.25
CA PHE A 767 -12.04 22.86 -11.93
C PHE A 767 -12.71 22.24 -13.17
N SER A 768 -11.94 21.74 -14.14
CA SER A 768 -12.48 21.24 -15.41
C SER A 768 -12.94 19.79 -15.31
N MET A 769 -14.02 19.46 -15.99
CA MET A 769 -14.47 18.08 -16.18
C MET A 769 -13.57 17.38 -17.18
N GLU A 770 -13.00 16.27 -16.73
CA GLU A 770 -12.15 15.39 -17.52
C GLU A 770 -12.64 13.94 -17.39
N ASN A 771 -11.99 12.99 -18.07
CA ASN A 771 -12.35 11.56 -17.99
C ASN A 771 -12.20 10.95 -16.59
N ASN A 772 -11.56 11.67 -15.66
CA ASN A 772 -11.42 11.26 -14.27
C ASN A 772 -12.64 11.62 -13.40
N GLU A 773 -13.60 12.38 -13.93
CA GLU A 773 -14.87 12.73 -13.28
C GLU A 773 -14.69 13.57 -12.00
N PHE A 774 -13.70 14.47 -11.96
CA PHE A 774 -13.47 15.37 -10.83
C PHE A 774 -13.96 16.81 -11.08
N GLY A 775 -14.47 17.13 -12.26
CA GLY A 775 -14.74 18.51 -12.64
C GLY A 775 -15.88 19.20 -11.91
N LEU A 776 -15.66 20.46 -11.55
CA LEU A 776 -16.71 21.40 -11.15
C LEU A 776 -17.43 22.01 -12.37
N VAL A 777 -16.75 22.07 -13.52
CA VAL A 777 -17.22 22.77 -14.70
C VAL A 777 -16.96 21.94 -15.95
N ILE A 778 -18.00 21.72 -16.75
CA ILE A 778 -17.88 21.14 -18.08
C ILE A 778 -17.56 22.26 -19.07
N THR A 779 -16.35 22.21 -19.64
CA THR A 779 -15.83 23.23 -20.56
C THR A 779 -16.39 23.05 -21.98
N PRO A 780 -16.40 24.11 -22.81
CA PRO A 780 -16.79 24.02 -24.21
C PRO A 780 -16.00 22.93 -24.95
N GLY A 781 -16.70 22.15 -25.76
CA GLY A 781 -16.11 21.06 -26.55
C GLY A 781 -15.93 19.73 -25.82
N PHE A 782 -16.16 19.66 -24.49
CA PHE A 782 -16.05 18.39 -23.75
C PHE A 782 -17.16 17.39 -24.16
N LEU A 783 -18.42 17.84 -24.17
CA LEU A 783 -19.53 17.05 -24.74
C LEU A 783 -19.76 17.43 -26.20
N LYS A 784 -20.13 16.45 -27.02
CA LYS A 784 -20.44 16.68 -28.44
C LYS A 784 -21.56 17.71 -28.59
N GLY A 785 -21.27 18.81 -29.27
CA GLY A 785 -22.23 19.89 -29.52
C GLY A 785 -22.39 20.88 -28.35
N GLN A 786 -21.61 20.74 -27.27
CA GLN A 786 -21.56 21.71 -26.19
C GLN A 786 -20.60 22.85 -26.53
N ASN A 787 -21.14 24.05 -26.73
CA ASN A 787 -20.36 25.25 -27.01
C ASN A 787 -20.25 26.18 -25.79
N ASP A 788 -21.04 25.94 -24.76
CA ASP A 788 -21.11 26.79 -23.56
C ASP A 788 -20.52 26.08 -22.33
N ILE A 789 -20.11 26.87 -21.35
CA ILE A 789 -19.68 26.40 -20.03
C ILE A 789 -20.90 25.90 -19.25
N LYS A 790 -20.83 24.69 -18.67
CA LYS A 790 -21.88 24.15 -17.77
C LYS A 790 -21.31 23.88 -16.38
N LEU A 791 -21.93 24.45 -15.35
CA LEU A 791 -21.61 24.18 -13.95
C LEU A 791 -22.24 22.85 -13.51
N THR A 792 -21.51 22.04 -12.74
CA THR A 792 -22.02 20.76 -12.22
C THR A 792 -22.69 20.92 -10.86
N ASP A 793 -23.44 19.91 -10.41
CA ASP A 793 -24.00 19.87 -9.04
C ASP A 793 -22.89 20.00 -7.99
N SER A 794 -21.69 19.45 -8.27
CA SER A 794 -20.52 19.58 -7.40
C SER A 794 -20.06 21.03 -7.24
N TYR A 795 -20.20 21.88 -8.28
CA TYR A 795 -19.87 23.30 -8.21
C TYR A 795 -20.80 24.02 -7.23
N PHE A 796 -22.11 23.79 -7.35
CA PHE A 796 -23.09 24.43 -6.48
C PHE A 796 -22.96 23.97 -5.03
N ALA A 797 -22.72 22.67 -4.80
CA ALA A 797 -22.50 22.13 -3.47
C ALA A 797 -21.22 22.70 -2.83
N LEU A 798 -20.10 22.79 -3.58
CA LEU A 798 -18.87 23.38 -3.05
C LEU A 798 -19.05 24.86 -2.70
N LYS A 799 -19.76 25.61 -3.56
CA LYS A 799 -20.09 27.01 -3.33
C LYS A 799 -20.91 27.24 -2.05
N GLU A 800 -21.78 26.30 -1.71
CA GLU A 800 -22.57 26.38 -0.47
C GLU A 800 -21.71 26.10 0.78
N GLN A 801 -20.68 25.26 0.64
CA GLN A 801 -19.78 24.91 1.75
C GLN A 801 -18.69 25.97 2.00
N PHE A 802 -18.25 26.69 0.97
CA PHE A 802 -17.29 27.79 1.08
C PHE A 802 -17.94 29.08 1.56
#